data_AF-A0A834WKW6-F1
#
_entry.id   AF-A0A834WKW6-F1
#
_cell.length_a   1.000
_cell.length_b   1.000
_cell.length_c   1.000
_cell.angle_alpha   90.00
_cell.angle_beta   90.00
_cell.angle_gamma   90.00
#
_symmetry.space_group_name_H-M   'P 1'
#
loop_
_entity.id
_entity.type
_entity.pdbx_description
1 polymer ?
#
loop_
_entity_poly.entity_id
_entity_poly.type
_entity_poly.pdbx_seq_one_letter_code
_entity_poly.pdbx_strand_id
1 'polypeptide(L)'
;MAAELVGGALLSAFLQVAFDRLASPDILHFFRRRRLDDTLLNNLKIKLLFINSLVDDAEQKQISNTYVQAWVDELKDAVYDAEFILDEIDYEVTKRKVEEAELQETAFNKVRNFFSASVSSFNKQVETRMRKVLEKLEYLASQKDILQLKERGGGAGFQNAREVGEQFFNVLLSRSFFQRSTEDETRFVMHDLINDLAKDVSGKFCHRMEIDKAYNLTEKTRHVSHLRNDLETSERFKDIFLAKRLHTFLPLSMHDQRQTGYFRLISRNMIHDLLSNFRCLRVLSLSGYCNNVNLPDSVGNLKHLRYLDLSGSKVKKLPDSICLLYNLQTLKLRYCELLEKLPLDLHKLINLRHLDFSKTKVKEMPKKLGNLKNLQILSSFHVGKCSETNIKQLKELNIRGAISILELQNIVYPMDAFESNFKNKMYLEELSLEWSVNNNQSQDDKDVLEKLQPHQNLKKLSIRNYGGIEFPDWLADLSLSNVVSLKLSNCKNCLSLPSLGLLTSLKSLSIIGFDSVVAIGPEFYGNTSCTIPFGSLRILRFKDMVGWEKWNCENVSGIFLHLQELSLENCPKLKEEFPVQLPSLEKLIIECSEHFIPSVSWSPSLKVLGLNGRFTECSSTEKIESTIANTCLEDLTISNCANLEFPLCQYHNFICKMMIERSCDSLRSFPLDLFPKLRSLHLIECSNLEMISVSEGHNHKLTSLTYLAIIKCPKFVSFPKGGILDPKLHTLEIRELESLKSLPRHEEGLLSNLKSLLISECPKLMASQMVWELHNHTSLAWLQIKDTNLECFPDGGLLPPNLTLLGLLHCSNLRRLGNSISHLSALKIFNLFNCPKLQYLPNEGLPSSLSNLKIDGCPLLKKRFHKQKGSDWAMTAHIPHMAIIAEAAPKFYISVHKNQPTYRLQDCSRLHYLLWRLYPPHPLLLFIVEAIVFGSSSSSKIGKERRAPTLEPEFPIQNVVHAAPEHACSFWTAQFVILFHISFYG
;
A
#
# COMPACT_ATOMS: atom_id res chain seq x y z
N MET A 1 10.85 22.33 29.95
CA MET A 1 11.30 20.95 29.61
C MET A 1 11.25 20.61 28.11
N ALA A 2 10.10 20.39 27.45
CA ALA A 2 10.12 20.05 26.01
C ALA A 2 10.59 21.21 25.11
N ALA A 3 10.21 22.44 25.42
CA ALA A 3 10.64 23.64 24.69
C ALA A 3 12.13 23.98 24.87
N GLU A 4 12.72 23.66 26.04
CA GLU A 4 14.16 23.82 26.30
C GLU A 4 15.03 22.82 25.53
N LEU A 5 14.47 21.65 25.17
CA LEU A 5 15.22 20.57 24.50
C LEU A 5 15.14 20.66 22.97
N VAL A 6 14.02 21.15 22.42
CA VAL A 6 13.85 21.39 20.98
C VAL A 6 14.53 22.68 20.55
N GLY A 7 14.66 23.65 21.47
CA GLY A 7 15.32 24.92 21.26
C GLY A 7 16.78 24.76 20.82
N GLY A 8 17.62 24.03 21.58
CA GLY A 8 19.09 24.07 21.47
C GLY A 8 19.79 23.09 20.49
N ALA A 9 19.07 22.20 19.82
CA ALA A 9 19.67 21.07 19.09
C ALA A 9 19.58 21.15 17.56
N LEU A 10 18.78 22.08 17.03
CA LEU A 10 18.50 22.13 15.59
C LEU A 10 19.58 22.92 14.85
N LEU A 11 19.82 24.18 15.21
CA LEU A 11 20.76 25.04 14.49
C LEU A 11 22.21 24.63 14.71
N SER A 12 22.55 24.20 15.92
CA SER A 12 23.86 23.63 16.27
C SER A 12 24.21 22.44 15.35
N ALA A 13 23.24 21.58 15.08
CA ALA A 13 23.46 20.44 14.19
C ALA A 13 23.49 20.82 12.69
N PHE A 14 22.80 21.88 12.26
CA PHE A 14 22.99 22.46 10.91
C PHE A 14 24.41 23.02 10.74
N LEU A 15 24.89 23.78 11.72
CA LEU A 15 26.26 24.30 11.71
C LEU A 15 27.29 23.17 11.69
N GLN A 16 27.02 22.07 12.39
CA GLN A 16 27.90 20.90 12.36
C GLN A 16 28.02 20.28 10.96
N VAL A 17 26.91 20.13 10.23
CA VAL A 17 26.95 19.66 8.83
C VAL A 17 27.78 20.61 7.96
N ALA A 18 27.64 21.93 8.16
CA ALA A 18 28.46 22.90 7.45
C ALA A 18 29.95 22.76 7.82
N PHE A 19 30.29 22.55 9.09
CA PHE A 19 31.67 22.32 9.53
C PHE A 19 32.28 21.06 8.95
N ASP A 20 31.56 19.95 8.98
CA ASP A 20 32.02 18.66 8.44
C ASP A 20 32.34 18.78 6.94
N ARG A 21 31.53 19.54 6.19
CA ARG A 21 31.80 19.84 4.78
C ARG A 21 32.96 20.79 4.58
N LEU A 22 33.05 21.87 5.35
CA LEU A 22 34.18 22.80 5.28
C LEU A 22 35.51 22.11 5.62
N ALA A 23 35.46 21.04 6.43
CA ALA A 23 36.61 20.19 6.74
C ALA A 23 36.84 19.05 5.71
N SER A 24 35.94 18.84 4.75
CA SER A 24 36.04 17.78 3.76
C SER A 24 37.30 17.95 2.90
N PRO A 25 38.13 16.89 2.73
CA PRO A 25 39.29 16.93 1.85
C PRO A 25 38.95 17.35 0.42
N ASP A 26 37.74 17.00 -0.03
CA ASP A 26 37.24 17.32 -1.36
C ASP A 26 37.07 18.83 -1.58
N ILE A 27 36.48 19.53 -0.60
CA ILE A 27 36.28 20.98 -0.65
C ILE A 27 37.62 21.71 -0.51
N LEU A 28 38.48 21.28 0.41
CA LEU A 28 39.82 21.86 0.58
C LEU A 28 40.66 21.73 -0.69
N HIS A 29 40.62 20.55 -1.32
CA HIS A 29 41.33 20.31 -2.57
C HIS A 29 40.72 21.09 -3.74
N PHE A 30 39.40 21.30 -3.76
CA PHE A 30 38.74 22.13 -4.77
C PHE A 30 39.26 23.58 -4.74
N PHE A 31 39.35 24.19 -3.57
CA PHE A 31 39.89 25.55 -3.41
C PHE A 31 41.35 25.65 -3.85
N ARG A 32 42.20 24.74 -3.35
CA ARG A 32 43.62 24.67 -3.72
C ARG A 32 43.84 24.46 -5.22
N ARG A 33 43.17 23.48 -5.82
CA ARG A 33 43.34 23.12 -7.26
C ARG A 33 42.84 24.21 -8.19
N ARG A 34 41.86 25.01 -7.77
CA ARG A 34 41.28 26.11 -8.56
C ARG A 34 41.86 27.49 -8.24
N ARG A 35 42.82 27.59 -7.29
CA ARG A 35 43.40 28.86 -6.80
C ARG A 35 42.33 29.87 -6.36
N LEU A 36 41.29 29.37 -5.70
CA LEU A 36 40.30 30.22 -5.05
C LEU A 36 40.91 30.84 -3.79
N ASP A 37 40.35 31.95 -3.32
CA ASP A 37 40.82 32.61 -2.10
C ASP A 37 40.59 31.74 -0.85
N ASP A 38 41.62 30.99 -0.44
CA ASP A 38 41.63 30.16 0.77
C ASP A 38 41.30 30.97 2.04
N THR A 39 41.51 32.30 2.03
CA THR A 39 41.15 33.15 3.17
C THR A 39 39.64 33.25 3.34
N LEU A 40 38.84 33.21 2.27
CA LEU A 40 37.37 33.23 2.35
C LEU A 40 36.82 31.98 3.06
N LEU A 41 37.35 30.80 2.73
CA LEU A 41 36.92 29.54 3.32
C LEU A 41 37.25 29.48 4.82
N ASN A 42 38.47 29.90 5.19
CA ASN A 42 38.89 29.97 6.58
C ASN A 42 38.10 31.01 7.37
N ASN A 43 37.85 32.19 6.80
CA ASN A 43 37.03 33.22 7.42
C ASN A 43 35.60 32.71 7.65
N LEU A 44 35.01 31.97 6.70
CA LEU A 44 33.67 31.40 6.84
C LEU A 44 33.63 30.40 8.00
N LYS A 45 34.63 29.51 8.08
CA LYS A 45 34.77 28.57 9.19
C LYS A 45 34.89 29.28 10.53
N ILE A 46 35.75 30.30 10.64
CA ILE A 46 35.96 31.07 11.88
C ILE A 46 34.67 31.77 12.31
N LYS A 47 33.96 32.42 11.38
CA LYS A 47 32.72 33.14 11.69
C LYS A 47 31.59 32.21 12.09
N LEU A 48 31.45 31.06 11.43
CA LEU A 48 30.48 30.03 11.82
C LEU A 48 30.82 29.45 13.20
N LEU A 49 32.09 29.23 13.53
CA LEU A 49 32.52 28.78 14.86
C LEU A 49 32.19 29.81 15.95
N PHE A 50 32.45 31.09 15.68
CA PHE A 50 32.08 32.16 16.59
C PHE A 50 30.56 32.19 16.83
N ILE A 51 29.76 32.15 15.77
CA ILE A 51 28.30 32.14 15.88
C ILE A 51 27.82 30.89 16.62
N ASN A 52 28.40 29.72 16.36
CA ASN A 52 28.04 28.48 17.06
C ASN A 52 28.18 28.61 18.59
N SER A 53 29.15 29.40 19.07
CA SER A 53 29.31 29.66 20.52
C SER A 53 28.17 30.48 21.14
N LEU A 54 27.35 31.14 20.31
CA LEU A 54 26.21 31.97 20.71
C LEU A 54 24.85 31.27 20.51
N VAL A 55 24.81 30.19 19.71
CA VAL A 55 23.57 29.54 19.27
C VAL A 55 22.77 28.96 20.43
N ASP A 56 23.41 28.27 21.37
CA ASP A 56 22.72 27.64 22.51
C ASP A 56 21.91 28.65 23.34
N ASP A 57 22.53 29.81 23.65
CA ASP A 57 21.90 30.87 24.44
C ASP A 57 20.82 31.61 23.63
N ALA A 58 21.06 31.85 22.34
CA ALA A 58 20.08 32.44 21.43
C ALA A 58 18.85 31.53 21.25
N GLU A 59 19.05 30.23 21.12
CA GLU A 59 18.00 29.24 20.91
C GLU A 59 17.09 29.08 22.14
N GLN A 60 17.60 29.30 23.35
CA GLN A 60 16.79 29.37 24.57
C GLN A 60 16.03 30.69 24.68
N LYS A 61 16.69 31.81 24.40
CA LYS A 61 16.12 33.15 24.52
C LYS A 61 15.06 33.46 23.47
N GLN A 62 15.09 32.83 22.29
CA GLN A 62 14.12 33.09 21.22
C GLN A 62 12.65 32.81 21.62
N ILE A 63 12.43 31.94 22.63
CA ILE A 63 11.09 31.57 23.09
C ILE A 63 10.41 32.73 23.83
N SER A 64 11.20 33.58 24.50
CA SER A 64 10.71 34.69 25.33
C SER A 64 11.06 36.08 24.78
N ASN A 65 11.99 36.17 23.83
CA ASN A 65 12.47 37.43 23.25
C ASN A 65 12.34 37.45 21.72
N THR A 66 11.45 38.30 21.22
CA THR A 66 11.15 38.48 19.80
C THR A 66 12.31 39.06 18.99
N TYR A 67 13.20 39.86 19.59
CA TYR A 67 14.39 40.38 18.92
C TYR A 67 15.43 39.28 18.70
N VAL A 68 15.61 38.39 19.70
CA VAL A 68 16.47 37.20 19.57
C VAL A 68 15.87 36.22 18.56
N GLN A 69 14.55 36.05 18.54
CA GLN A 69 13.87 35.24 17.52
C GLN A 69 14.14 35.77 16.09
N ALA A 70 14.05 37.08 15.87
CA ALA A 70 14.38 37.68 14.59
C ALA A 70 15.86 37.45 14.20
N TRP A 71 16.78 37.55 15.16
CA TRP A 71 18.20 37.25 14.95
C TRP A 71 18.43 35.79 14.55
N VAL A 72 17.79 34.84 15.25
CA VAL A 72 17.88 33.40 14.93
C VAL A 72 17.31 33.10 13.53
N ASP A 73 16.24 33.77 13.12
CA ASP A 73 15.67 33.60 11.78
C ASP A 73 16.60 34.12 10.66
N GLU A 74 17.27 35.26 10.88
CA GLU A 74 18.27 35.78 9.94
C GLU A 74 19.51 34.89 9.89
N LEU A 75 19.93 34.34 11.04
CA LEU A 75 21.02 33.37 11.10
C LEU A 75 20.68 32.10 10.32
N LYS A 76 19.47 31.56 10.48
CA LYS A 76 19.00 30.39 9.69
C LYS A 76 19.10 30.67 8.19
N ASP A 77 18.68 31.85 7.72
CA ASP A 77 18.80 32.21 6.30
C ASP A 77 20.26 32.30 5.83
N ALA A 78 21.15 32.89 6.63
CA ALA A 78 22.58 32.97 6.32
C ALA A 78 23.26 31.58 6.27
N VAL A 79 22.89 30.67 7.18
CA VAL A 79 23.38 29.29 7.20
C VAL A 79 22.86 28.51 5.98
N TYR A 80 21.59 28.68 5.59
CA TYR A 80 21.07 28.10 4.36
C TYR A 80 21.79 28.62 3.10
N ASP A 81 22.11 29.91 3.05
CA ASP A 81 22.92 30.50 1.97
C ASP A 81 24.32 29.87 1.90
N ALA A 82 24.96 29.66 3.05
CA ALA A 82 26.25 28.99 3.14
C ALA A 82 26.18 27.54 2.65
N GLU A 83 25.21 26.76 3.14
CA GLU A 83 25.01 25.37 2.74
C GLU A 83 24.76 25.24 1.23
N PHE A 84 23.98 26.15 0.66
CA PHE A 84 23.69 26.13 -0.76
C PHE A 84 24.97 26.24 -1.59
N ILE A 85 25.88 27.15 -1.21
CA ILE A 85 27.17 27.30 -1.90
C ILE A 85 28.00 26.02 -1.76
N LEU A 86 28.04 25.43 -0.56
CA LEU A 86 28.75 24.18 -0.32
C LEU A 86 28.19 23.02 -1.15
N ASP A 87 26.86 22.90 -1.26
CA ASP A 87 26.20 21.90 -2.12
C ASP A 87 26.57 22.06 -3.61
N GLU A 88 26.69 23.30 -4.12
CA GLU A 88 27.13 23.54 -5.52
C GLU A 88 28.58 23.14 -5.74
N ILE A 89 29.45 23.38 -4.75
CA ILE A 89 30.84 22.93 -4.81
C ILE A 89 30.91 21.40 -4.79
N ASP A 90 30.18 20.75 -3.87
CA ASP A 90 30.10 19.28 -3.78
C ASP A 90 29.58 18.66 -5.08
N TYR A 91 28.58 19.28 -5.71
CA TYR A 91 28.09 18.89 -7.02
C TYR A 91 29.19 18.92 -8.08
N GLU A 92 29.92 20.03 -8.21
CA GLU A 92 30.97 20.19 -9.21
C GLU A 92 32.18 19.27 -8.95
N VAL A 93 32.49 18.98 -7.68
CA VAL A 93 33.49 17.98 -7.31
C VAL A 93 33.05 16.59 -7.75
N THR A 94 31.82 16.19 -7.41
CA THR A 94 31.27 14.87 -7.72
C THR A 94 31.18 14.66 -9.23
N LYS A 95 30.66 15.65 -9.96
CA LYS A 95 30.60 15.66 -11.42
C LYS A 95 31.97 15.39 -12.04
N ARG A 96 33.01 16.11 -11.61
CA ARG A 96 34.38 15.91 -12.12
C ARG A 96 34.94 14.53 -11.80
N LYS A 97 34.67 13.99 -10.60
CA LYS A 97 35.11 12.63 -10.25
C LYS A 97 34.55 11.60 -11.22
N VAL A 98 33.27 11.74 -11.58
CA VAL A 98 32.62 10.85 -12.55
C VAL A 98 33.19 11.05 -13.96
N GLU A 99 33.34 12.31 -14.42
CA GLU A 99 33.89 12.62 -15.74
C GLU A 99 35.37 12.19 -15.88
N GLU A 100 36.20 12.38 -14.85
CA GLU A 100 37.61 11.95 -14.83
C GLU A 100 37.71 10.42 -14.87
N ALA A 101 36.83 9.68 -14.18
CA ALA A 101 36.79 8.22 -14.21
C ALA A 101 36.41 7.68 -15.61
N GLU A 102 35.47 8.33 -16.31
CA GLU A 102 35.10 7.95 -17.68
C GLU A 102 36.24 8.23 -18.67
N LEU A 103 36.95 9.36 -18.52
CA LEU A 103 38.10 9.72 -19.35
C LEU A 103 39.32 8.80 -19.16
N GLN A 104 39.47 8.19 -17.98
CA GLN A 104 40.53 7.21 -17.73
C GLN A 104 40.23 5.85 -18.38
N GLU A 105 38.95 5.49 -18.58
CA GLU A 105 38.55 4.27 -19.28
C GLU A 105 38.59 4.42 -20.82
N THR A 106 38.33 5.62 -21.36
CA THR A 106 38.44 5.88 -22.80
C THR A 106 39.79 6.51 -23.12
N ALA A 107 40.72 5.75 -23.69
CA ALA A 107 42.03 6.26 -24.10
C ALA A 107 41.93 7.34 -25.20
N PHE A 108 41.67 8.61 -24.85
CA PHE A 108 41.87 9.78 -25.72
C PHE A 108 42.18 11.05 -24.92
N ASN A 109 43.47 11.42 -24.91
CA ASN A 109 43.96 12.73 -24.50
C ASN A 109 43.64 13.76 -25.60
N LYS A 110 42.54 14.52 -25.53
CA LYS A 110 42.39 15.76 -26.32
C LYS A 110 41.25 16.73 -25.98
N VAL A 111 40.81 16.91 -24.72
CA VAL A 111 39.95 18.07 -24.38
C VAL A 111 40.27 18.66 -23.01
N ARG A 112 41.50 19.18 -22.81
CA ARG A 112 41.86 19.94 -21.60
C ARG A 112 41.63 21.46 -21.75
N ASN A 113 41.37 21.95 -22.97
CA ASN A 113 41.38 23.38 -23.29
C ASN A 113 40.00 24.04 -23.53
N PHE A 114 38.88 23.30 -23.50
CA PHE A 114 37.55 23.88 -23.78
C PHE A 114 36.76 24.36 -22.54
N PHE A 115 37.12 23.94 -21.32
CA PHE A 115 36.34 24.23 -20.10
C PHE A 115 36.86 25.42 -19.26
N SER A 116 37.86 26.18 -19.71
CA SER A 116 38.50 27.20 -18.85
C SER A 116 37.62 28.41 -18.56
N ALA A 117 36.83 28.88 -19.53
CA ALA A 117 36.01 30.07 -19.39
C ALA A 117 34.81 29.87 -18.44
N SER A 118 34.04 28.79 -18.60
CA SER A 118 32.88 28.48 -17.74
C SER A 118 33.30 28.19 -16.29
N VAL A 119 34.41 27.49 -16.10
CA VAL A 119 35.02 27.23 -14.79
C VAL A 119 35.42 28.52 -14.08
N SER A 120 36.02 29.47 -14.80
CA SER A 120 36.40 30.77 -14.23
C SER A 120 35.19 31.61 -13.80
N SER A 121 34.08 31.53 -14.55
CA SER A 121 32.84 32.25 -14.23
C SER A 121 32.14 31.70 -12.99
N PHE A 122 32.06 30.37 -12.86
CA PHE A 122 31.52 29.70 -11.68
C PHE A 122 32.33 30.04 -10.41
N ASN A 123 33.66 29.96 -10.51
CA ASN A 123 34.57 30.29 -9.41
C ASN A 123 34.34 31.71 -8.86
N LYS A 124 34.27 32.71 -9.75
CA LYS A 124 33.99 34.10 -9.36
C LYS A 124 32.63 34.26 -8.69
N GLN A 125 31.62 33.54 -9.19
CA GLN A 125 30.27 33.57 -8.62
C GLN A 125 30.24 32.99 -7.20
N VAL A 126 30.95 31.89 -6.96
CA VAL A 126 31.10 31.27 -5.63
C VAL A 126 31.76 32.24 -4.66
N GLU A 127 32.90 32.84 -5.01
CA GLU A 127 33.61 33.80 -4.15
C GLU A 127 32.76 35.02 -3.80
N THR A 128 32.07 35.59 -4.79
CA THR A 128 31.20 36.76 -4.59
C THR A 128 30.07 36.44 -3.61
N ARG A 129 29.47 35.26 -3.72
CA ARG A 129 28.36 34.84 -2.85
C ARG A 129 28.84 34.46 -1.45
N MET A 130 30.00 33.81 -1.33
CA MET A 130 30.62 33.55 -0.03
C MET A 130 30.91 34.86 0.71
N ARG A 131 31.39 35.90 0.02
CA ARG A 131 31.62 37.22 0.63
C ARG A 131 30.34 37.83 1.20
N LYS A 132 29.22 37.74 0.47
CA LYS A 132 27.91 38.19 0.97
C LYS A 132 27.44 37.42 2.21
N VAL A 133 27.68 36.10 2.25
CA VAL A 133 27.38 35.28 3.44
C VAL A 133 28.25 35.72 4.61
N LEU A 134 29.54 35.94 4.39
CA LEU A 134 30.46 36.46 5.41
C LEU A 134 30.00 37.80 5.97
N GLU A 135 29.64 38.76 5.11
CA GLU A 135 29.12 40.07 5.52
C GLU A 135 27.86 39.94 6.38
N LYS A 136 26.91 39.06 6.00
CA LYS A 136 25.72 38.76 6.82
C LYS A 136 26.09 38.18 8.18
N LEU A 137 26.99 37.19 8.23
CA LEU A 137 27.42 36.56 9.47
C LEU A 137 28.20 37.54 10.37
N GLU A 138 28.97 38.45 9.78
CA GLU A 138 29.67 39.52 10.51
C GLU A 138 28.70 40.53 11.11
N TYR A 139 27.68 40.93 10.36
CA TYR A 139 26.61 41.78 10.87
C TYR A 139 25.89 41.11 12.05
N LEU A 140 25.50 39.84 11.92
CA LEU A 140 24.86 39.09 13.00
C LEU A 140 25.76 38.96 14.24
N ALA A 141 27.05 38.70 14.03
CA ALA A 141 28.04 38.62 15.10
C ALA A 141 28.18 39.96 15.87
N SER A 142 28.08 41.10 15.18
CA SER A 142 28.15 42.43 15.81
C SER A 142 26.97 42.74 16.72
N GLN A 143 25.84 42.04 16.58
CA GLN A 143 24.64 42.25 17.41
C GLN A 143 24.69 41.50 18.76
N LYS A 144 25.74 40.71 19.00
CA LYS A 144 25.94 39.92 20.23
C LYS A 144 25.69 40.74 21.50
N ASP A 145 26.38 41.87 21.63
CA ASP A 145 26.37 42.67 22.87
C ASP A 145 25.02 43.37 23.06
N ILE A 146 24.38 43.79 21.97
CA ILE A 146 23.06 44.42 21.96
C ILE A 146 21.98 43.43 22.43
N LEU A 147 22.09 42.17 22.02
CA LEU A 147 21.14 41.10 22.37
C LEU A 147 21.51 40.37 23.67
N GLN A 148 22.60 40.78 24.33
CA GLN A 148 23.13 40.18 25.55
C GLN A 148 23.33 38.66 25.43
N LEU A 149 23.80 38.20 24.26
CA LEU A 149 24.08 36.78 24.00
C LEU A 149 25.39 36.37 24.67
N LYS A 150 25.37 35.27 25.41
CA LYS A 150 26.52 34.77 26.15
C LYS A 150 27.22 33.65 25.39
N GLU A 151 28.54 33.71 25.34
CA GLU A 151 29.37 32.61 24.84
C GLU A 151 29.43 31.49 25.88
N ARG A 152 29.21 30.26 25.45
CA ARG A 152 29.45 29.09 26.29
C ARG A 152 30.82 28.49 25.98
N GLY A 153 31.64 28.27 27.01
CA GLY A 153 32.90 27.54 26.90
C GLY A 153 32.65 26.03 26.86
N GLY A 154 32.93 25.38 25.74
CA GLY A 154 32.88 23.93 25.62
C GLY A 154 32.65 23.46 24.19
N GLY A 155 33.75 23.31 23.43
CA GLY A 155 33.72 22.58 22.16
C GLY A 155 33.70 21.07 22.43
N ALA A 156 32.87 20.35 21.69
CA ALA A 156 32.97 18.90 21.56
C ALA A 156 32.81 18.53 20.09
N GLY A 157 33.79 17.85 19.53
CA GLY A 157 33.74 17.30 18.18
C GLY A 157 33.32 15.83 18.15
N PHE A 158 33.00 15.37 16.93
CA PHE A 158 33.08 14.00 16.39
C PHE A 158 31.86 13.04 16.46
N GLN A 159 31.89 12.11 15.48
CA GLN A 159 31.19 10.81 15.27
C GLN A 159 29.94 10.71 14.37
N ASN A 160 29.70 9.49 13.88
CA ASN A 160 29.18 9.16 12.54
C ASN A 160 27.64 9.15 12.44
N ALA A 161 27.14 9.71 11.32
CA ALA A 161 25.77 10.14 11.04
C ALA A 161 24.58 9.21 11.37
N ARG A 162 24.65 7.93 11.01
CA ARG A 162 23.45 7.10 10.81
C ARG A 162 22.90 6.48 12.10
N GLU A 163 23.78 6.03 12.98
CA GLU A 163 23.40 5.39 14.25
C GLU A 163 22.80 6.43 15.22
N VAL A 164 23.27 7.68 15.12
CA VAL A 164 22.81 8.81 15.91
C VAL A 164 21.37 9.21 15.56
N GLY A 165 20.97 9.21 14.28
CA GLY A 165 19.61 9.56 13.87
C GLY A 165 18.55 8.58 14.40
N GLU A 166 18.86 7.28 14.40
CA GLU A 166 18.00 6.24 14.97
C GLU A 166 17.94 6.32 16.49
N GLN A 167 19.07 6.63 17.14
CA GLN A 167 19.11 6.91 18.58
C GLN A 167 18.27 8.13 18.95
N PHE A 168 18.35 9.24 18.20
CA PHE A 168 17.48 10.41 18.40
C PHE A 168 16.00 10.06 18.21
N PHE A 169 15.68 9.21 17.23
CA PHE A 169 14.29 8.74 17.03
C PHE A 169 13.80 7.97 18.23
N ASN A 170 14.61 7.03 18.71
CA ASN A 170 14.29 6.22 19.88
C ASN A 170 14.22 7.08 21.15
N VAL A 171 15.01 8.15 21.27
CA VAL A 171 14.90 9.14 22.35
C VAL A 171 13.60 9.94 22.25
N LEU A 172 13.22 10.41 21.06
CA LEU A 172 11.97 11.15 20.85
C LEU A 172 10.74 10.25 21.04
N LEU A 173 10.84 8.97 20.65
CA LEU A 173 9.82 7.96 20.88
C LEU A 173 9.68 7.60 22.36
N SER A 174 10.80 7.32 23.05
CA SER A 174 10.79 7.00 24.48
C SER A 174 10.30 8.16 25.36
N ARG A 175 10.49 9.40 24.90
CA ARG A 175 9.95 10.60 25.56
C ARG A 175 8.53 10.97 25.10
N SER A 176 7.86 10.10 24.34
CA SER A 176 6.49 10.27 23.84
C SER A 176 6.26 11.53 23.00
N PHE A 177 7.34 12.14 22.47
CA PHE A 177 7.25 13.22 21.49
C PHE A 177 6.56 12.71 20.22
N PHE A 178 6.85 11.44 19.88
CA PHE A 178 6.12 10.63 18.94
C PHE A 178 5.47 9.46 19.67
N GLN A 179 4.24 9.13 19.27
CA GLN A 179 3.48 8.01 19.80
C GLN A 179 3.20 7.02 18.68
N ARG A 180 3.28 5.71 18.95
CA ARG A 180 2.82 4.72 17.98
C ARG A 180 1.32 4.89 17.73
N SER A 181 0.92 4.88 16.47
CA SER A 181 -0.49 4.94 16.09
C SER A 181 -1.20 3.70 16.60
N THR A 182 -2.41 3.86 17.14
CA THR A 182 -3.28 2.76 17.57
C THR A 182 -3.89 2.00 16.38
N GLU A 183 -3.91 2.60 15.19
CA GLU A 183 -4.47 2.00 13.97
C GLU A 183 -3.43 1.25 13.13
N ASP A 184 -2.15 1.60 13.24
CA ASP A 184 -1.04 0.99 12.50
C ASP A 184 0.24 1.06 13.32
N GLU A 185 0.71 -0.09 13.81
CA GLU A 185 1.94 -0.20 14.60
C GLU A 185 3.19 0.28 13.85
N THR A 186 3.12 0.35 12.52
CA THR A 186 4.14 0.94 11.66
C THR A 186 3.97 2.44 11.50
N ARG A 187 3.25 3.16 12.35
CA ARG A 187 3.13 4.63 12.25
C ARG A 187 3.37 5.32 13.57
N PHE A 188 3.82 6.56 13.46
CA PHE A 188 4.06 7.44 14.59
C PHE A 188 3.32 8.76 14.38
N VAL A 189 2.63 9.21 15.43
CA VAL A 189 1.85 10.44 15.45
C VAL A 189 2.49 11.38 16.47
N MET A 190 2.50 12.68 16.16
CA MET A 190 2.93 13.72 17.09
C MET A 190 1.72 14.26 17.83
N HIS A 191 1.84 14.49 19.13
CA HIS A 191 0.77 15.07 19.94
C HIS A 191 0.41 16.50 19.47
N ASP A 192 -0.87 16.89 19.53
CA ASP A 192 -1.36 18.18 19.00
C ASP A 192 -0.61 19.40 19.55
N LEU A 193 -0.39 19.47 20.86
CA LEU A 193 0.40 20.53 21.49
C LEU A 193 1.85 20.63 20.95
N ILE A 194 2.46 19.49 20.63
CA ILE A 194 3.82 19.45 20.08
C ILE A 194 3.80 19.87 18.61
N ASN A 195 2.77 19.46 17.87
CA ASN A 195 2.52 19.89 16.51
C ASN A 195 2.28 21.41 16.43
N ASP A 196 1.53 21.99 17.37
CA ASP A 196 1.27 23.43 17.42
C ASP A 196 2.53 24.22 17.80
N LEU A 197 3.32 23.73 18.76
CA LEU A 197 4.65 24.28 19.05
C LEU A 197 5.57 24.21 17.82
N ALA A 198 5.57 23.09 17.10
CA ALA A 198 6.35 22.94 15.87
C ALA A 198 5.90 23.92 14.79
N LYS A 199 4.59 24.17 14.63
CA LYS A 199 4.06 25.19 13.71
C LYS A 199 4.47 26.59 14.12
N ASP A 200 4.47 26.92 15.41
CA ASP A 200 4.84 28.26 15.89
C ASP A 200 6.34 28.54 15.67
N VAL A 201 7.21 27.58 16.02
CA VAL A 201 8.66 27.72 15.89
C VAL A 201 9.12 27.66 14.43
N SER A 202 8.48 26.84 13.58
CA SER A 202 8.91 26.62 12.19
C SER A 202 8.05 27.30 11.14
N GLY A 203 6.95 27.96 11.51
CA GLY A 203 5.92 28.46 10.61
C GLY A 203 6.41 29.47 9.57
N LYS A 204 7.55 30.13 9.78
CA LYS A 204 8.18 31.01 8.78
C LYS A 204 8.86 30.22 7.64
N PHE A 205 9.38 29.03 7.94
CA PHE A 205 10.19 28.22 7.01
C PHE A 205 9.43 26.98 6.49
N CYS A 206 8.49 26.43 7.27
CA CYS A 206 7.78 25.19 7.00
C CYS A 206 6.27 25.44 6.91
N HIS A 207 5.63 25.00 5.83
CA HIS A 207 4.20 25.18 5.60
C HIS A 207 3.53 23.86 5.23
N ARG A 208 2.34 23.64 5.80
CA ARG A 208 1.42 22.57 5.38
C ARG A 208 0.21 23.22 4.70
N MET A 209 0.02 22.91 3.43
CA MET A 209 -1.10 23.41 2.63
C MET A 209 -2.33 22.52 2.84
N GLU A 210 -3.32 23.06 3.56
CA GLU A 210 -4.64 22.45 3.76
C GLU A 210 -5.63 22.87 2.66
N ILE A 211 -6.70 22.10 2.46
CA ILE A 211 -7.74 22.39 1.46
C ILE A 211 -8.50 23.67 1.92
N ASP A 212 -8.74 24.61 1.00
CA ASP A 212 -9.56 25.83 1.17
C ASP A 212 -9.05 26.94 2.11
N LYS A 213 -7.74 27.01 2.41
CA LYS A 213 -7.12 28.14 3.15
C LYS A 213 -6.16 28.94 2.27
N ALA A 214 -6.21 30.27 2.37
CA ALA A 214 -5.20 31.16 1.80
C ALA A 214 -3.85 30.96 2.50
N TYR A 215 -2.75 30.96 1.74
CA TYR A 215 -1.42 30.67 2.27
C TYR A 215 -0.53 31.92 2.29
N ASN A 216 0.04 32.24 3.46
CA ASN A 216 1.04 33.30 3.58
C ASN A 216 2.45 32.75 3.29
N LEU A 217 2.66 32.19 2.09
CA LEU A 217 3.99 31.76 1.66
C LEU A 217 4.87 32.98 1.44
N THR A 218 6.11 32.94 1.94
CA THR A 218 7.05 34.06 1.87
C THR A 218 8.34 33.64 1.17
N GLU A 219 9.19 34.62 0.83
CA GLU A 219 10.53 34.32 0.31
C GLU A 219 11.41 33.56 1.33
N LYS A 220 11.04 33.50 2.63
CA LYS A 220 11.70 32.71 3.67
C LYS A 220 11.22 31.26 3.73
N THR A 221 10.14 30.89 3.04
CA THR A 221 9.66 29.51 3.02
C THR A 221 10.66 28.57 2.34
N ARG A 222 10.95 27.42 2.97
CA ARG A 222 11.91 26.40 2.51
C ARG A 222 11.27 25.02 2.36
N HIS A 223 10.23 24.71 3.12
CA HIS A 223 9.60 23.39 3.10
C HIS A 223 8.08 23.51 2.96
N VAL A 224 7.53 22.84 1.95
CA VAL A 224 6.10 22.80 1.68
C VAL A 224 5.65 21.35 1.62
N SER A 225 4.64 21.03 2.43
CA SER A 225 3.85 19.81 2.30
C SER A 225 2.42 20.17 1.94
N HIS A 226 1.71 19.34 1.17
CA HIS A 226 0.33 19.64 0.79
C HIS A 226 -0.56 18.39 0.77
N LEU A 227 -1.85 18.56 1.05
CA LEU A 227 -2.83 17.48 0.86
C LEU A 227 -3.23 17.39 -0.61
N ARG A 228 -3.16 16.18 -1.17
CA ARG A 228 -3.57 15.89 -2.56
C ARG A 228 -5.08 16.07 -2.73
N ASN A 229 -5.49 16.73 -3.81
CA ASN A 229 -6.89 16.91 -4.21
C ASN A 229 -7.17 16.26 -5.58
N ASP A 230 -8.44 16.10 -5.94
CA ASP A 230 -8.88 15.42 -7.18
C ASP A 230 -8.44 16.18 -8.45
N LEU A 231 -8.39 17.51 -8.41
CA LEU A 231 -7.87 18.35 -9.49
C LEU A 231 -6.89 19.40 -8.97
N GLU A 232 -5.61 19.28 -9.33
CA GLU A 232 -4.60 20.27 -8.99
C GLU A 232 -4.44 21.30 -10.12
N THR A 233 -5.09 22.46 -9.94
CA THR A 233 -4.99 23.60 -10.86
C THR A 233 -3.77 24.46 -10.54
N SER A 234 -3.23 25.13 -11.57
CA SER A 234 -2.13 26.10 -11.43
C SER A 234 -2.45 27.21 -10.41
N GLU A 235 -3.73 27.56 -10.27
CA GLU A 235 -4.19 28.59 -9.33
C GLU A 235 -3.88 28.29 -7.87
N ARG A 236 -3.98 27.03 -7.44
CA ARG A 236 -3.68 26.62 -6.06
C ARG A 236 -2.22 26.82 -5.69
N PHE A 237 -1.33 26.76 -6.66
CA PHE A 237 0.11 26.80 -6.46
C PHE A 237 0.74 28.14 -6.86
N LYS A 238 -0.06 29.16 -7.20
CA LYS A 238 0.45 30.50 -7.54
C LYS A 238 1.35 31.06 -6.43
N ASP A 239 0.96 30.86 -5.17
CA ASP A 239 1.70 31.36 -4.00
C ASP A 239 3.01 30.60 -3.75
N ILE A 240 3.13 29.34 -4.21
CA ILE A 240 4.38 28.56 -4.09
C ILE A 240 5.52 29.23 -4.85
N PHE A 241 5.23 29.92 -5.96
CA PHE A 241 6.26 30.61 -6.74
C PHE A 241 6.88 31.82 -6.02
N LEU A 242 6.30 32.29 -4.91
CA LEU A 242 6.94 33.26 -4.01
C LEU A 242 8.13 32.63 -3.26
N ALA A 243 8.09 31.33 -2.99
CA ALA A 243 9.12 30.60 -2.24
C ALA A 243 10.31 30.19 -3.12
N LYS A 244 11.02 31.16 -3.74
CA LYS A 244 12.12 30.92 -4.71
C LYS A 244 13.24 29.99 -4.22
N ARG A 245 13.41 29.85 -2.90
CA ARG A 245 14.44 29.02 -2.24
C ARG A 245 13.87 27.72 -1.64
N LEU A 246 12.83 27.17 -2.25
CA LEU A 246 12.19 25.94 -1.79
C LEU A 246 13.17 24.74 -1.82
N HIS A 247 13.29 24.04 -0.69
CA HIS A 247 14.08 22.82 -0.51
C HIS A 247 13.24 21.55 -0.56
N THR A 248 11.97 21.61 -0.17
CA THR A 248 11.09 20.43 -0.10
C THR A 248 9.71 20.73 -0.65
N PHE A 249 9.28 19.88 -1.58
CA PHE A 249 7.90 19.80 -2.05
C PHE A 249 7.38 18.37 -1.88
N LEU A 250 6.42 18.18 -0.98
CA LEU A 250 5.94 16.86 -0.56
C LEU A 250 4.40 16.74 -0.56
N PRO A 251 3.82 15.84 -1.38
CA PRO A 251 2.40 15.51 -1.30
C PRO A 251 2.14 14.54 -0.15
N LEU A 252 1.21 14.89 0.73
CA LEU A 252 0.70 14.02 1.79
C LEU A 252 -0.43 13.15 1.21
N SER A 253 -0.40 11.84 1.51
CA SER A 253 -1.48 10.92 1.12
C SER A 253 -2.68 11.09 2.05
N MET A 254 -3.88 11.15 1.49
CA MET A 254 -5.07 10.69 2.21
C MET A 254 -4.99 9.16 2.28
N HIS A 255 -5.24 8.62 3.47
CA HIS A 255 -5.15 7.20 3.76
C HIS A 255 -6.35 6.48 3.15
N ASP A 256 -6.23 6.09 1.89
CA ASP A 256 -6.88 4.87 1.43
C ASP A 256 -6.18 4.33 0.17
N GLN A 257 -5.43 3.25 0.32
CA GLN A 257 -4.95 2.45 -0.81
C GLN A 257 -5.96 1.38 -1.22
N ARG A 258 -7.19 1.42 -0.71
CA ARG A 258 -8.27 0.52 -1.11
C ARG A 258 -9.50 1.33 -1.48
N GLN A 259 -9.75 1.41 -2.79
CA GLN A 259 -11.01 1.89 -3.38
C GLN A 259 -11.29 3.41 -3.27
N THR A 260 -10.56 4.20 -4.05
CA THR A 260 -11.23 5.29 -4.76
C THR A 260 -10.77 5.33 -6.21
N GLY A 261 -11.69 5.14 -7.15
CA GLY A 261 -11.46 5.35 -8.59
C GLY A 261 -11.29 6.83 -8.99
N TYR A 262 -10.89 7.71 -8.06
CA TYR A 262 -10.63 9.11 -8.35
C TYR A 262 -9.21 9.26 -8.92
N PHE A 263 -9.14 9.75 -10.15
CA PHE A 263 -7.88 10.09 -10.79
C PHE A 263 -7.35 11.42 -10.22
N ARG A 264 -6.36 11.40 -9.32
CA ARG A 264 -5.64 12.61 -8.86
C ARG A 264 -4.70 13.13 -9.95
N LEU A 265 -5.00 14.28 -10.54
CA LEU A 265 -4.28 14.83 -11.70
C LEU A 265 -3.42 16.03 -11.31
N ILE A 266 -2.14 16.03 -11.72
CA ILE A 266 -1.27 17.22 -11.69
C ILE A 266 -1.11 17.80 -13.11
N SER A 267 -1.23 19.12 -13.27
CA SER A 267 -1.04 19.76 -14.59
C SER A 267 0.41 19.66 -15.08
N ARG A 268 0.63 19.38 -16.37
CA ARG A 268 1.97 19.35 -16.98
C ARG A 268 2.71 20.69 -16.86
N ASN A 269 1.98 21.79 -17.03
CA ASN A 269 2.56 23.13 -16.94
C ASN A 269 3.10 23.37 -15.52
N MET A 270 2.37 22.92 -14.50
CA MET A 270 2.82 23.03 -13.12
C MET A 270 4.12 22.25 -12.88
N ILE A 271 4.25 21.00 -13.37
CA ILE A 271 5.51 20.25 -13.23
C ILE A 271 6.67 21.02 -13.87
N HIS A 272 6.46 21.55 -15.07
CA HIS A 272 7.47 22.35 -15.76
C HIS A 272 7.85 23.60 -14.96
N ASP A 273 6.86 24.31 -14.41
CA ASP A 273 7.08 25.52 -13.62
C ASP A 273 7.78 25.23 -12.29
N LEU A 274 7.44 24.13 -11.62
CA LEU A 274 8.13 23.67 -10.40
C LEU A 274 9.62 23.41 -10.69
N LEU A 275 9.90 22.62 -11.74
CA LEU A 275 11.28 22.24 -12.09
C LEU A 275 12.10 23.42 -12.60
N SER A 276 11.46 24.41 -13.23
CA SER A 276 12.15 25.59 -13.78
C SER A 276 12.46 26.65 -12.71
N ASN A 277 11.58 26.82 -11.72
CA ASN A 277 11.69 27.88 -10.73
C ASN A 277 12.46 27.47 -9.46
N PHE A 278 12.39 26.22 -9.00
CA PHE A 278 12.94 25.81 -7.70
C PHE A 278 14.28 25.07 -7.79
N ARG A 279 15.35 25.81 -8.13
CA ARG A 279 16.71 25.24 -8.25
C ARG A 279 17.32 24.74 -6.94
N CYS A 280 16.79 25.18 -5.80
CA CYS A 280 17.27 24.80 -4.46
C CYS A 280 16.63 23.49 -3.95
N LEU A 281 15.79 22.82 -4.74
CA LEU A 281 15.09 21.62 -4.30
C LEU A 281 16.07 20.50 -3.94
N ARG A 282 15.89 19.97 -2.72
CA ARG A 282 16.57 18.79 -2.19
C ARG A 282 15.64 17.57 -2.17
N VAL A 283 14.34 17.80 -1.97
CA VAL A 283 13.31 16.77 -1.89
C VAL A 283 12.16 17.14 -2.82
N LEU A 284 11.90 16.28 -3.80
CA LEU A 284 10.76 16.38 -4.70
C LEU A 284 10.01 15.05 -4.70
N SER A 285 8.74 15.07 -4.32
CA SER A 285 7.85 13.93 -4.51
C SER A 285 6.65 14.35 -5.37
N LEU A 286 6.36 13.52 -6.37
CA LEU A 286 5.19 13.59 -7.24
C LEU A 286 4.43 12.26 -7.18
N SER A 287 4.46 11.58 -6.02
CA SER A 287 3.89 10.25 -5.89
C SER A 287 2.36 10.26 -5.89
N GLY A 288 1.77 9.19 -6.42
CA GLY A 288 0.33 8.91 -6.53
C GLY A 288 -0.50 9.90 -7.34
N TYR A 289 0.13 10.68 -8.22
CA TYR A 289 -0.58 11.32 -9.34
C TYR A 289 -0.81 10.30 -10.46
N CYS A 290 -2.06 10.10 -10.82
CA CYS A 290 -2.50 8.99 -11.68
C CYS A 290 -2.47 9.31 -13.19
N ASN A 291 -2.04 10.51 -13.59
CA ASN A 291 -1.85 10.88 -14.99
C ASN A 291 -0.43 10.60 -15.48
N ASN A 292 -0.26 10.70 -16.80
CA ASN A 292 1.05 10.62 -17.43
C ASN A 292 1.90 11.83 -17.02
N VAL A 293 2.63 11.66 -15.91
CA VAL A 293 3.71 12.54 -15.50
C VAL A 293 4.84 12.34 -16.51
N ASN A 294 5.01 13.30 -17.41
CA ASN A 294 6.20 13.38 -18.24
C ASN A 294 7.17 14.31 -17.52
N LEU A 295 8.27 13.75 -17.02
CA LEU A 295 9.32 14.55 -16.40
C LEU A 295 10.17 15.19 -17.51
N PRO A 296 10.22 16.54 -17.62
CA PRO A 296 11.00 17.22 -18.64
C PRO A 296 12.51 17.17 -18.32
N ASP A 297 13.34 17.44 -19.33
CA ASP A 297 14.80 17.46 -19.18
C ASP A 297 15.32 18.52 -18.21
N SER A 298 14.50 19.52 -17.88
CA SER A 298 14.81 20.53 -16.88
C SER A 298 15.00 19.94 -15.48
N VAL A 299 14.57 18.70 -15.20
CA VAL A 299 14.89 18.01 -13.93
C VAL A 299 16.39 17.94 -13.68
N GLY A 300 17.22 17.79 -14.71
CA GLY A 300 18.69 17.76 -14.57
C GLY A 300 19.29 19.07 -14.06
N ASN A 301 18.53 20.17 -14.06
CA ASN A 301 18.96 21.44 -13.49
C ASN A 301 18.84 21.49 -11.96
N LEU A 302 18.15 20.53 -11.34
CA LEU A 302 17.97 20.45 -9.88
C LEU A 302 19.19 19.83 -9.19
N LYS A 303 20.35 20.46 -9.33
CA LYS A 303 21.67 19.96 -8.86
C LYS A 303 21.72 19.60 -7.36
N HIS A 304 20.83 20.18 -6.56
CA HIS A 304 20.74 19.97 -5.12
C HIS A 304 19.83 18.79 -4.73
N LEU A 305 19.16 18.17 -5.70
CA LEU A 305 18.17 17.13 -5.45
C LEU A 305 18.84 15.88 -4.86
N ARG A 306 18.32 15.43 -3.73
CA ARG A 306 18.76 14.24 -2.99
C ARG A 306 17.70 13.15 -2.96
N TYR A 307 16.44 13.54 -3.06
CA TYR A 307 15.31 12.64 -2.99
C TYR A 307 14.33 12.96 -4.13
N LEU A 308 14.06 11.96 -4.96
CA LEU A 308 13.05 12.00 -6.01
C LEU A 308 12.11 10.80 -5.87
N ASP A 309 10.82 11.08 -5.69
CA ASP A 309 9.78 10.04 -5.60
C ASP A 309 8.70 10.28 -6.65
N LEU A 310 8.55 9.32 -7.55
CA LEU A 310 7.54 9.28 -8.61
C LEU A 310 6.61 8.07 -8.43
N SER A 311 6.58 7.44 -7.26
CA SER A 311 5.87 6.18 -7.04
C SER A 311 4.38 6.30 -7.31
N GLY A 312 3.77 5.27 -7.91
CA GLY A 312 2.35 5.25 -8.26
C GLY A 312 1.95 6.24 -9.35
N SER A 313 2.92 6.75 -10.12
CA SER A 313 2.67 7.60 -11.29
C SER A 313 2.70 6.80 -12.59
N LYS A 314 2.08 7.33 -13.65
CA LYS A 314 2.09 6.70 -14.99
C LYS A 314 3.28 7.14 -15.85
N VAL A 315 4.47 7.23 -15.24
CA VAL A 315 5.71 7.58 -15.96
C VAL A 315 6.07 6.45 -16.93
N LYS A 316 6.24 6.79 -18.21
CA LYS A 316 6.64 5.84 -19.27
C LYS A 316 8.15 5.71 -19.40
N LYS A 317 8.85 6.84 -19.33
CA LYS A 317 10.30 6.95 -19.45
C LYS A 317 10.80 8.06 -18.53
N LEU A 318 11.98 7.86 -17.98
CA LEU A 318 12.72 8.90 -17.28
C LEU A 318 13.64 9.61 -18.28
N PRO A 319 13.77 10.94 -18.22
CA PRO A 319 14.72 11.66 -19.07
C PRO A 319 16.17 11.33 -18.64
N ASP A 320 17.08 11.25 -19.61
CA ASP A 320 18.50 10.95 -19.35
C ASP A 320 19.19 12.04 -18.50
N SER A 321 18.63 13.25 -18.49
CA SER A 321 19.05 14.36 -17.63
C SER A 321 18.97 14.06 -16.14
N ILE A 322 18.21 13.04 -15.68
CA ILE A 322 18.27 12.57 -14.28
C ILE A 322 19.68 12.13 -13.90
N CYS A 323 20.46 11.59 -14.84
CA CYS A 323 21.83 11.15 -14.59
C CYS A 323 22.81 12.32 -14.34
N LEU A 324 22.36 13.57 -14.49
CA LEU A 324 23.10 14.78 -14.10
C LEU A 324 22.91 15.13 -12.62
N LEU A 325 22.03 14.44 -11.89
CA LEU A 325 21.74 14.68 -10.48
C LEU A 325 22.76 13.99 -9.57
N TYR A 326 24.05 14.37 -9.65
CA TYR A 326 25.14 13.70 -8.92
C TYR A 326 24.98 13.64 -7.38
N ASN A 327 24.12 14.49 -6.81
CA ASN A 327 23.81 14.50 -5.37
C ASN A 327 22.61 13.61 -4.99
N LEU A 328 21.96 12.95 -5.96
CA LEU A 328 20.78 12.12 -5.71
C LEU A 328 21.13 10.92 -4.84
N GLN A 329 20.38 10.73 -3.76
CA GLN A 329 20.56 9.67 -2.78
C GLN A 329 19.42 8.66 -2.80
N THR A 330 18.22 9.09 -3.16
CA THR A 330 17.02 8.24 -3.20
C THR A 330 16.22 8.51 -4.46
N LEU A 331 15.94 7.44 -5.20
CA LEU A 331 15.06 7.42 -6.35
C LEU A 331 13.99 6.34 -6.15
N LYS A 332 12.73 6.78 -5.99
CA LYS A 332 11.56 5.89 -5.83
C LYS A 332 10.65 5.95 -7.06
N LEU A 333 10.37 4.78 -7.61
CA LEU A 333 9.62 4.54 -8.86
C LEU A 333 8.64 3.37 -8.67
N ARG A 334 8.28 3.06 -7.42
CA ARG A 334 7.45 1.92 -7.08
C ARG A 334 6.05 2.06 -7.68
N TYR A 335 5.47 0.98 -8.20
CA TYR A 335 4.17 1.01 -8.89
C TYR A 335 4.11 1.94 -10.14
N CYS A 336 5.25 2.20 -10.80
CA CYS A 336 5.25 2.84 -12.12
C CYS A 336 5.05 1.80 -13.23
N GLU A 337 3.82 1.33 -13.41
CA GLU A 337 3.46 0.18 -14.27
C GLU A 337 3.76 0.36 -15.77
N LEU A 338 4.04 1.59 -16.22
CA LEU A 338 4.39 1.89 -17.62
C LEU A 338 5.89 2.08 -17.85
N LEU A 339 6.72 2.09 -16.80
CA LEU A 339 8.16 2.31 -16.93
C LEU A 339 8.85 1.04 -17.44
N GLU A 340 9.43 1.10 -18.63
CA GLU A 340 10.04 -0.06 -19.31
C GLU A 340 11.57 -0.11 -19.22
N LYS A 341 12.24 1.02 -19.01
CA LYS A 341 13.70 1.12 -18.96
C LYS A 341 14.14 2.18 -17.95
N LEU A 342 15.26 1.92 -17.30
CA LEU A 342 16.00 2.92 -16.52
C LEU A 342 16.95 3.71 -17.45
N PRO A 343 17.31 4.95 -17.10
CA PRO A 343 18.31 5.73 -17.84
C PRO A 343 19.63 4.97 -18.00
N LEU A 344 20.27 5.10 -19.17
CA LEU A 344 21.48 4.34 -19.51
C LEU A 344 22.68 4.68 -18.61
N ASP A 345 22.82 5.95 -18.26
CA ASP A 345 23.95 6.50 -17.50
C ASP A 345 23.72 6.51 -15.98
N LEU A 346 22.89 5.60 -15.45
CA LEU A 346 22.54 5.59 -14.03
C LEU A 346 23.77 5.38 -13.11
N HIS A 347 24.84 4.76 -13.64
CA HIS A 347 26.11 4.58 -12.93
C HIS A 347 26.79 5.90 -12.52
N LYS A 348 26.39 7.04 -13.12
CA LYS A 348 26.89 8.38 -12.78
C LYS A 348 26.40 8.87 -11.41
N LEU A 349 25.32 8.29 -10.88
CA LEU A 349 24.71 8.70 -9.62
C LEU A 349 25.43 8.07 -8.41
N ILE A 350 26.73 8.30 -8.26
CA ILE A 350 27.59 7.60 -7.29
C ILE A 350 27.19 7.80 -5.81
N ASN A 351 26.36 8.80 -5.52
CA ASN A 351 25.81 9.06 -4.19
C ASN A 351 24.46 8.36 -3.92
N LEU A 352 23.93 7.62 -4.89
CA LEU A 352 22.65 6.92 -4.78
C LEU A 352 22.75 5.80 -3.74
N ARG A 353 21.82 5.81 -2.77
CA ARG A 353 21.73 4.85 -1.67
C ARG A 353 20.50 3.96 -1.76
N HIS A 354 19.42 4.49 -2.34
CA HIS A 354 18.14 3.81 -2.44
C HIS A 354 17.60 3.93 -3.87
N LEU A 355 17.43 2.79 -4.52
CA LEU A 355 16.78 2.67 -5.82
C LEU A 355 15.64 1.66 -5.72
N ASP A 356 14.41 2.16 -5.75
CA ASP A 356 13.20 1.31 -5.76
C ASP A 356 12.43 1.53 -7.05
N PHE A 357 12.32 0.47 -7.84
CA PHE A 357 11.50 0.38 -9.05
C PHE A 357 10.67 -0.90 -9.04
N SER A 358 10.29 -1.36 -7.84
CA SER A 358 9.41 -2.50 -7.68
C SER A 358 8.06 -2.26 -8.36
N LYS A 359 7.49 -3.34 -8.92
CA LYS A 359 6.20 -3.29 -9.65
C LYS A 359 6.23 -2.32 -10.85
N THR A 360 7.33 -2.36 -11.61
CA THR A 360 7.48 -1.69 -12.92
C THR A 360 7.60 -2.73 -14.04
N LYS A 361 7.73 -2.29 -15.30
CA LYS A 361 7.98 -3.15 -16.47
C LYS A 361 9.45 -3.11 -16.91
N VAL A 362 10.35 -2.60 -16.06
CA VAL A 362 11.79 -2.60 -16.33
C VAL A 362 12.25 -4.05 -16.47
N LYS A 363 12.94 -4.39 -17.57
CA LYS A 363 13.45 -5.75 -17.83
C LYS A 363 14.98 -5.82 -17.96
N GLU A 364 15.63 -4.67 -18.13
CA GLU A 364 17.07 -4.57 -18.37
C GLU A 364 17.68 -3.63 -17.34
N MET A 365 18.83 -4.02 -16.78
CA MET A 365 19.61 -3.15 -15.90
C MET A 365 20.50 -2.22 -16.73
N PRO A 366 20.71 -0.96 -16.30
CA PRO A 366 21.72 -0.10 -16.90
C PRO A 366 23.12 -0.68 -16.68
N LYS A 367 24.03 -0.37 -17.61
CA LYS A 367 25.40 -0.87 -17.57
C LYS A 367 26.14 -0.31 -16.35
N LYS A 368 27.14 -1.06 -15.87
CA LYS A 368 28.04 -0.64 -14.78
C LYS A 368 27.35 -0.23 -13.46
N LEU A 369 26.20 -0.83 -13.13
CA LEU A 369 25.50 -0.55 -11.87
C LEU A 369 26.38 -0.82 -10.63
N GLY A 370 27.33 -1.76 -10.74
CA GLY A 370 28.32 -2.06 -9.70
C GLY A 370 29.20 -0.87 -9.28
N ASN A 371 29.24 0.22 -10.07
CA ASN A 371 29.95 1.45 -9.71
C ASN A 371 29.24 2.24 -8.58
N LEU A 372 27.96 1.96 -8.32
CA LEU A 372 27.17 2.61 -7.28
C LEU A 372 27.48 2.05 -5.88
N LYS A 373 28.72 2.17 -5.42
CA LYS A 373 29.22 1.55 -4.17
C LYS A 373 28.47 2.00 -2.90
N ASN A 374 27.81 3.16 -2.95
CA ASN A 374 26.97 3.67 -1.87
C ASN A 374 25.54 3.10 -1.86
N LEU A 375 25.16 2.31 -2.87
CA LEU A 375 23.84 1.73 -2.99
C LEU A 375 23.62 0.67 -1.91
N GLN A 376 22.57 0.86 -1.12
CA GLN A 376 22.22 0.01 0.02
C GLN A 376 20.87 -0.66 -0.16
N ILE A 377 19.91 0.00 -0.80
CA ILE A 377 18.58 -0.54 -1.05
C ILE A 377 18.38 -0.59 -2.56
N LEU A 378 18.12 -1.80 -3.06
CA LEU A 378 17.81 -2.08 -4.45
C LEU A 378 16.62 -3.03 -4.51
N SER A 379 15.49 -2.57 -5.03
CA SER A 379 14.26 -3.37 -5.04
C SER A 379 14.37 -4.65 -5.87
N SER A 380 15.04 -4.55 -7.02
CA SER A 380 15.15 -5.63 -7.99
C SER A 380 16.41 -5.50 -8.84
N PHE A 381 16.95 -6.61 -9.31
CA PHE A 381 18.07 -6.68 -10.24
C PHE A 381 17.74 -7.68 -11.36
N HIS A 382 17.68 -7.22 -12.60
CA HIS A 382 17.44 -8.08 -13.76
C HIS A 382 18.77 -8.54 -14.35
N VAL A 383 19.04 -9.85 -14.32
CA VAL A 383 20.29 -10.37 -14.86
C VAL A 383 20.25 -10.28 -16.38
N GLY A 384 21.15 -9.49 -16.96
CA GLY A 384 21.32 -9.38 -18.40
C GLY A 384 22.32 -10.39 -18.97
N LYS A 385 22.23 -10.66 -20.27
CA LYS A 385 23.12 -11.60 -20.99
C LYS A 385 24.53 -11.05 -21.22
N CYS A 386 24.72 -9.73 -21.14
CA CYS A 386 26.01 -9.08 -21.33
C CYS A 386 26.77 -9.00 -20.00
N SER A 387 28.11 -9.05 -20.04
CA SER A 387 28.98 -8.95 -18.85
C SER A 387 28.73 -7.67 -18.04
N GLU A 388 28.44 -6.55 -18.70
CA GLU A 388 28.14 -5.25 -18.07
C GLU A 388 26.74 -5.15 -17.44
N THR A 389 25.94 -6.20 -17.50
CA THR A 389 24.59 -6.29 -16.91
C THR A 389 24.41 -7.61 -16.14
N ASN A 390 25.51 -8.35 -15.97
CA ASN A 390 25.54 -9.64 -15.33
C ASN A 390 25.53 -9.48 -13.79
N ILE A 391 25.10 -10.54 -13.10
CA ILE A 391 24.98 -10.59 -11.64
C ILE A 391 26.28 -10.29 -10.87
N LYS A 392 27.47 -10.44 -11.50
CA LYS A 392 28.78 -10.07 -10.92
C LYS A 392 28.81 -8.64 -10.36
N GLN A 393 28.02 -7.73 -10.92
CA GLN A 393 27.96 -6.34 -10.45
C GLN A 393 27.51 -6.20 -9.01
N LEU A 394 26.76 -7.17 -8.49
CA LEU A 394 26.32 -7.18 -7.09
C LEU A 394 27.48 -7.39 -6.11
N LYS A 395 28.66 -7.87 -6.57
CA LYS A 395 29.85 -8.06 -5.73
C LYS A 395 30.25 -6.79 -4.99
N GLU A 396 30.27 -5.66 -5.70
CA GLU A 396 30.70 -4.35 -5.19
C GLU A 396 29.61 -3.66 -4.35
N LEU A 397 28.37 -4.17 -4.35
CA LEU A 397 27.21 -3.52 -3.72
C LEU A 397 26.90 -4.13 -2.34
N ASN A 398 26.87 -3.29 -1.32
CA ASN A 398 26.51 -3.69 0.05
C ASN A 398 25.00 -3.55 0.30
N ILE A 399 24.22 -4.37 -0.39
CA ILE A 399 22.75 -4.36 -0.32
C ILE A 399 22.26 -4.85 1.05
N ARG A 400 21.23 -4.16 1.56
CA ARG A 400 20.56 -4.41 2.85
C ARG A 400 19.05 -4.55 2.64
N GLY A 401 18.37 -5.21 3.58
CA GLY A 401 16.92 -5.34 3.56
C GLY A 401 16.45 -6.38 2.54
N ALA A 402 15.69 -5.97 1.52
CA ALA A 402 15.05 -6.87 0.56
C ALA A 402 15.57 -6.65 -0.88
N ILE A 403 15.86 -7.73 -1.60
CA ILE A 403 16.21 -7.71 -3.03
C ILE A 403 15.53 -8.84 -3.81
N SER A 404 15.08 -8.54 -5.02
CA SER A 404 14.60 -9.54 -5.98
C SER A 404 15.55 -9.67 -7.17
N ILE A 405 16.12 -10.85 -7.39
CA ILE A 405 16.94 -11.16 -8.56
C ILE A 405 16.06 -11.85 -9.59
N LEU A 406 15.97 -11.26 -10.78
CA LEU A 406 15.06 -11.65 -11.85
C LEU A 406 15.87 -12.07 -13.07
N GLU A 407 15.26 -12.89 -13.92
CA GLU A 407 15.83 -13.37 -15.19
C GLU A 407 17.12 -14.20 -15.00
N LEU A 408 17.18 -15.02 -13.95
CA LEU A 408 18.35 -15.84 -13.60
C LEU A 408 18.79 -16.84 -14.69
N GLN A 409 17.89 -17.24 -15.59
CA GLN A 409 18.23 -18.09 -16.75
C GLN A 409 19.23 -17.43 -17.72
N ASN A 410 19.51 -16.13 -17.58
CA ASN A 410 20.52 -15.45 -18.38
C ASN A 410 21.96 -15.69 -17.89
N ILE A 411 22.15 -16.39 -16.77
CA ILE A 411 23.47 -16.76 -16.25
C ILE A 411 24.02 -17.96 -17.04
N VAL A 412 25.02 -17.69 -17.90
CA VAL A 412 25.66 -18.74 -18.72
C VAL A 412 26.69 -19.54 -17.91
N TYR A 413 27.40 -18.88 -16.99
CA TYR A 413 28.44 -19.51 -16.17
C TYR A 413 28.04 -19.44 -14.69
N PRO A 414 27.83 -20.58 -14.01
CA PRO A 414 27.48 -20.61 -12.58
C PRO A 414 28.45 -19.83 -11.67
N MET A 415 29.71 -19.72 -12.08
CA MET A 415 30.71 -18.95 -11.35
C MET A 415 30.38 -17.45 -11.24
N ASP A 416 29.63 -16.91 -12.21
CA ASP A 416 29.15 -15.53 -12.18
C ASP A 416 28.20 -15.30 -10.99
N ALA A 417 27.35 -16.29 -10.69
CA ALA A 417 26.48 -16.26 -9.52
C ALA A 417 27.28 -16.27 -8.21
N PHE A 418 28.37 -17.04 -8.13
CA PHE A 418 29.24 -17.05 -6.95
C PHE A 418 29.86 -15.66 -6.69
N GLU A 419 30.29 -14.97 -7.75
CA GLU A 419 30.88 -13.64 -7.62
C GLU A 419 29.94 -12.58 -7.03
N SER A 420 28.62 -12.77 -7.13
CA SER A 420 27.62 -11.88 -6.50
C SER A 420 27.73 -11.81 -4.98
N ASN A 421 28.36 -12.83 -4.36
CA ASN A 421 28.77 -12.86 -2.97
C ASN A 421 27.64 -12.71 -1.94
N PHE A 422 26.47 -13.32 -2.19
CA PHE A 422 25.32 -13.27 -1.26
C PHE A 422 25.63 -13.84 0.13
N LYS A 423 26.55 -14.81 0.22
CA LYS A 423 27.02 -15.39 1.48
C LYS A 423 27.60 -14.37 2.45
N ASN A 424 28.17 -13.26 1.96
CA ASN A 424 28.77 -12.22 2.78
C ASN A 424 27.87 -10.97 2.96
N LYS A 425 26.64 -10.99 2.45
CA LYS A 425 25.68 -9.86 2.60
C LYS A 425 24.89 -9.99 3.90
N MET A 426 25.55 -9.79 5.03
CA MET A 426 25.01 -10.05 6.37
C MET A 426 23.80 -9.20 6.78
N TYR A 427 23.55 -8.10 6.07
CA TYR A 427 22.43 -7.17 6.30
C TYR A 427 21.22 -7.44 5.38
N LEU A 428 21.26 -8.50 4.58
CA LEU A 428 20.16 -8.91 3.72
C LEU A 428 19.17 -9.75 4.53
N GLU A 429 17.92 -9.30 4.57
CA GLU A 429 16.83 -9.96 5.32
C GLU A 429 15.87 -10.73 4.42
N GLU A 430 15.65 -10.25 3.18
CA GLU A 430 14.74 -10.89 2.23
C GLU A 430 15.39 -11.04 0.85
N LEU A 431 15.31 -12.26 0.30
CA LEU A 431 15.85 -12.60 -1.02
C LEU A 431 14.77 -13.29 -1.84
N SER A 432 14.50 -12.75 -3.03
CA SER A 432 13.68 -13.42 -4.05
C SER A 432 14.55 -13.76 -5.25
N LEU A 433 14.52 -15.00 -5.70
CA LEU A 433 15.21 -15.50 -6.88
C LEU A 433 14.17 -15.97 -7.90
N GLU A 434 14.17 -15.40 -9.10
CA GLU A 434 13.16 -15.66 -10.13
C GLU A 434 13.79 -15.90 -11.50
N TRP A 435 13.36 -17.01 -12.11
CA TRP A 435 13.63 -17.36 -13.50
C TRP A 435 12.43 -16.98 -14.38
N SER A 436 12.63 -16.98 -15.70
CA SER A 436 11.54 -16.78 -16.66
C SER A 436 10.52 -17.93 -16.59
N VAL A 437 9.25 -17.65 -16.88
CA VAL A 437 8.14 -18.62 -16.83
C VAL A 437 8.32 -19.80 -17.80
N ASN A 438 9.05 -19.61 -18.90
CA ASN A 438 9.25 -20.61 -19.95
C ASN A 438 10.63 -21.28 -19.86
N ASN A 439 11.22 -21.32 -18.66
CA ASN A 439 12.54 -21.89 -18.48
C ASN A 439 12.50 -23.43 -18.55
N ASN A 440 13.22 -23.98 -19.53
CA ASN A 440 13.31 -25.43 -19.76
C ASN A 440 14.73 -25.98 -19.51
N GLN A 441 15.65 -25.18 -18.96
CA GLN A 441 17.04 -25.57 -18.74
C GLN A 441 17.19 -26.20 -17.35
N SER A 442 17.45 -27.51 -17.26
CA SER A 442 17.35 -28.24 -16.00
C SER A 442 18.67 -28.44 -15.24
N GLN A 443 19.81 -28.60 -15.91
CA GLN A 443 21.08 -28.90 -15.24
C GLN A 443 21.84 -27.62 -14.83
N ASP A 444 21.92 -26.64 -15.73
CA ASP A 444 22.69 -25.40 -15.50
C ASP A 444 22.09 -24.55 -14.36
N ASP A 445 20.76 -24.59 -14.21
CA ASP A 445 20.04 -23.87 -13.16
C ASP A 445 20.38 -24.34 -11.75
N LYS A 446 20.59 -25.65 -11.56
CA LYS A 446 20.99 -26.21 -10.27
C LYS A 446 22.34 -25.65 -9.86
N ASP A 447 23.30 -25.67 -10.78
CA ASP A 447 24.64 -25.17 -10.52
C ASP A 447 24.62 -23.66 -10.22
N VAL A 448 23.78 -22.88 -10.91
CA VAL A 448 23.57 -21.46 -10.61
C VAL A 448 23.01 -21.27 -9.21
N LEU A 449 21.94 -21.99 -8.83
CA LEU A 449 21.30 -21.86 -7.53
C LEU A 449 22.23 -22.34 -6.39
N GLU A 450 23.04 -23.38 -6.62
CA GLU A 450 24.10 -23.83 -5.69
C GLU A 450 25.09 -22.70 -5.37
N LYS A 451 25.46 -21.89 -6.38
CA LYS A 451 26.38 -20.75 -6.18
C LYS A 451 25.72 -19.50 -5.58
N LEU A 452 24.39 -19.46 -5.44
CA LEU A 452 23.64 -18.34 -4.85
C LEU A 452 23.35 -18.49 -3.34
N GLN A 453 24.18 -19.26 -2.62
CA GLN A 453 24.02 -19.44 -1.17
C GLN A 453 23.93 -18.09 -0.43
N PRO A 454 22.80 -17.80 0.26
CA PRO A 454 22.63 -16.57 1.01
C PRO A 454 23.30 -16.62 2.39
N HIS A 455 23.43 -15.47 3.04
CA HIS A 455 23.92 -15.39 4.42
C HIS A 455 22.90 -16.02 5.39
N GLN A 456 23.38 -16.57 6.50
CA GLN A 456 22.58 -17.21 7.56
C GLN A 456 21.59 -16.28 8.27
N ASN A 457 21.64 -14.95 8.03
CA ASN A 457 20.76 -13.96 8.68
C ASN A 457 19.46 -13.74 7.89
N LEU A 458 19.31 -14.42 6.76
CA LEU A 458 18.15 -14.28 5.89
C LEU A 458 16.89 -14.71 6.65
N LYS A 459 15.87 -13.84 6.65
CA LYS A 459 14.58 -14.09 7.30
C LYS A 459 13.54 -14.61 6.31
N LYS A 460 13.57 -14.14 5.05
CA LYS A 460 12.62 -14.55 4.01
C LYS A 460 13.32 -14.95 2.72
N LEU A 461 12.94 -16.11 2.19
CA LEU A 461 13.42 -16.62 0.91
C LEU A 461 12.24 -16.94 -0.01
N SER A 462 12.30 -16.47 -1.26
CA SER A 462 11.34 -16.80 -2.31
C SER A 462 12.08 -17.32 -3.54
N ILE A 463 11.76 -18.50 -4.05
CA ILE A 463 12.31 -19.06 -5.30
C ILE A 463 11.15 -19.28 -6.27
N ARG A 464 11.28 -18.77 -7.51
CA ARG A 464 10.21 -18.81 -8.52
C ARG A 464 10.69 -19.28 -9.88
N ASN A 465 9.89 -20.12 -10.52
CA ASN A 465 10.09 -20.65 -11.88
C ASN A 465 11.43 -21.39 -12.07
N TYR A 466 12.01 -21.94 -11.00
CA TYR A 466 13.27 -22.68 -11.06
C TYR A 466 13.13 -23.92 -11.96
N GLY A 467 14.03 -24.07 -12.94
CA GLY A 467 13.96 -25.10 -13.98
C GLY A 467 14.61 -26.43 -13.61
N GLY A 468 15.37 -26.48 -12.51
CA GLY A 468 16.14 -27.66 -12.10
C GLY A 468 15.29 -28.81 -11.54
N ILE A 469 15.84 -30.02 -11.62
CA ILE A 469 15.18 -31.26 -11.17
C ILE A 469 15.22 -31.44 -9.64
N GLU A 470 16.21 -30.85 -8.98
CA GLU A 470 16.46 -30.94 -7.55
C GLU A 470 16.99 -29.61 -7.01
N PHE A 471 16.85 -29.38 -5.71
CA PHE A 471 17.37 -28.18 -5.03
C PHE A 471 18.79 -28.40 -4.52
N PRO A 472 19.57 -27.32 -4.31
CA PRO A 472 20.90 -27.40 -3.72
C PRO A 472 20.86 -27.81 -2.24
N ASP A 473 21.97 -28.38 -1.77
CA ASP A 473 22.10 -28.89 -0.40
C ASP A 473 21.91 -27.79 0.65
N TRP A 474 22.37 -26.56 0.37
CA TRP A 474 22.28 -25.45 1.31
C TRP A 474 20.84 -25.02 1.64
N LEU A 475 19.85 -25.34 0.78
CA LEU A 475 18.44 -25.04 1.05
C LEU A 475 17.83 -26.01 2.07
N ALA A 476 18.42 -27.20 2.19
CA ALA A 476 17.99 -28.30 3.05
C ALA A 476 18.90 -28.45 4.30
N ASP A 477 19.82 -27.53 4.55
CA ASP A 477 20.82 -27.60 5.63
C ASP A 477 20.58 -26.54 6.73
N LEU A 478 21.24 -26.68 7.89
CA LEU A 478 21.20 -25.76 9.04
C LEU A 478 21.69 -24.34 8.70
N SER A 479 22.29 -24.16 7.52
CA SER A 479 22.72 -22.88 6.95
C SER A 479 21.59 -21.82 6.88
N LEU A 480 20.32 -22.21 6.86
CA LEU A 480 19.16 -21.31 6.81
C LEU A 480 18.30 -21.32 8.08
N SER A 481 18.87 -21.71 9.22
CA SER A 481 18.14 -21.87 10.49
C SER A 481 17.36 -20.62 10.97
N ASN A 482 17.71 -19.42 10.50
CA ASN A 482 17.00 -18.17 10.83
C ASN A 482 15.84 -17.81 9.87
N VAL A 483 15.62 -18.59 8.80
CA VAL A 483 14.54 -18.32 7.85
C VAL A 483 13.19 -18.53 8.51
N VAL A 484 12.37 -17.47 8.53
CA VAL A 484 11.03 -17.44 9.12
C VAL A 484 9.95 -17.70 8.06
N SER A 485 10.19 -17.29 6.81
CA SER A 485 9.24 -17.46 5.70
C SER A 485 9.94 -17.98 4.45
N LEU A 486 9.45 -19.10 3.93
CA LEU A 486 9.93 -19.71 2.69
C LEU A 486 8.78 -19.85 1.69
N LYS A 487 9.00 -19.37 0.46
CA LYS A 487 8.07 -19.51 -0.65
C LYS A 487 8.74 -20.13 -1.87
N LEU A 488 8.28 -21.29 -2.29
CA LEU A 488 8.70 -21.94 -3.53
C LEU A 488 7.51 -21.88 -4.50
N SER A 489 7.72 -21.45 -5.74
CA SER A 489 6.62 -21.28 -6.69
C SER A 489 7.00 -21.64 -8.13
N ASN A 490 6.13 -22.38 -8.81
CA ASN A 490 6.25 -22.78 -10.22
C ASN A 490 7.54 -23.54 -10.56
N CYS A 491 8.08 -24.34 -9.63
CA CYS A 491 9.27 -25.17 -9.89
C CYS A 491 8.82 -26.51 -10.49
N LYS A 492 8.29 -26.47 -11.71
CA LYS A 492 7.49 -27.55 -12.30
C LYS A 492 8.24 -28.86 -12.51
N ASN A 493 9.53 -28.77 -12.82
CA ASN A 493 10.38 -29.92 -13.15
C ASN A 493 10.97 -30.62 -11.92
N CYS A 494 10.81 -30.04 -10.71
CA CYS A 494 11.37 -30.63 -9.51
C CYS A 494 10.68 -31.97 -9.19
N LEU A 495 11.48 -33.02 -9.02
CA LEU A 495 10.97 -34.37 -8.73
C LEU A 495 10.69 -34.58 -7.23
N SER A 496 11.42 -33.88 -6.38
CA SER A 496 11.31 -33.96 -4.92
C SER A 496 11.43 -32.58 -4.26
N LEU A 497 10.96 -32.48 -3.01
CA LEU A 497 11.11 -31.30 -2.18
C LEU A 497 12.36 -31.44 -1.28
N PRO A 498 13.06 -30.34 -0.96
CA PRO A 498 14.20 -30.35 -0.05
C PRO A 498 13.77 -30.65 1.41
N SER A 499 14.74 -31.00 2.26
CA SER A 499 14.55 -31.32 3.69
C SER A 499 14.22 -30.10 4.56
N LEU A 500 13.09 -29.46 4.28
CA LEU A 500 12.68 -28.19 4.91
C LEU A 500 12.33 -28.33 6.40
N GLY A 501 12.08 -29.54 6.89
CA GLY A 501 11.80 -29.79 8.31
C GLY A 501 12.94 -29.42 9.25
N LEU A 502 14.18 -29.35 8.76
CA LEU A 502 15.37 -28.93 9.51
C LEU A 502 15.40 -27.42 9.81
N LEU A 503 14.54 -26.62 9.17
CA LEU A 503 14.44 -25.17 9.38
C LEU A 503 13.61 -24.85 10.63
N THR A 504 14.24 -24.88 11.79
CA THR A 504 13.57 -24.76 13.11
C THR A 504 12.87 -23.42 13.36
N SER A 505 13.31 -22.32 12.74
CA SER A 505 12.67 -21.00 12.86
C SER A 505 11.53 -20.75 11.86
N LEU A 506 11.27 -21.69 10.94
CA LEU A 506 10.30 -21.51 9.86
C LEU A 506 8.88 -21.43 10.43
N LYS A 507 8.22 -20.29 10.22
CA LYS A 507 6.82 -20.05 10.64
C LYS A 507 5.84 -20.14 9.49
N SER A 508 6.28 -19.81 8.27
CA SER A 508 5.44 -19.80 7.07
C SER A 508 6.12 -20.50 5.91
N LEU A 509 5.49 -21.56 5.40
CA LEU A 509 5.92 -22.31 4.23
C LEU A 509 4.83 -22.30 3.16
N SER A 510 5.18 -21.89 1.94
CA SER A 510 4.28 -21.90 0.79
C SER A 510 4.96 -22.57 -0.39
N ILE A 511 4.38 -23.66 -0.89
CA ILE A 511 4.85 -24.44 -2.02
C ILE A 511 3.74 -24.42 -3.08
N ILE A 512 4.04 -23.85 -4.25
CA ILE A 512 3.04 -23.59 -5.28
C ILE A 512 3.54 -24.11 -6.63
N GLY A 513 2.73 -24.81 -7.42
CA GLY A 513 3.03 -25.11 -8.83
C GLY A 513 4.17 -26.11 -9.06
N PHE A 514 4.20 -27.21 -8.31
CA PHE A 514 5.14 -28.32 -8.51
C PHE A 514 4.43 -29.47 -9.23
N ASP A 515 4.55 -29.50 -10.55
CA ASP A 515 3.79 -30.41 -11.40
C ASP A 515 4.34 -31.85 -11.38
N SER A 516 5.65 -32.04 -11.17
CA SER A 516 6.33 -33.34 -11.22
C SER A 516 6.48 -34.07 -9.87
N VAL A 517 6.20 -33.41 -8.73
CA VAL A 517 6.30 -34.05 -7.41
C VAL A 517 5.15 -35.04 -7.24
N VAL A 518 5.47 -36.33 -7.14
CA VAL A 518 4.48 -37.42 -6.99
C VAL A 518 4.23 -37.80 -5.54
N ALA A 519 5.27 -37.79 -4.70
CA ALA A 519 5.14 -38.12 -3.29
C ALA A 519 5.94 -37.15 -2.44
N ILE A 520 5.42 -36.82 -1.25
CA ILE A 520 6.14 -36.12 -0.19
C ILE A 520 6.38 -37.14 0.92
N GLY A 521 7.64 -37.54 1.09
CA GLY A 521 8.06 -38.57 2.04
C GLY A 521 8.93 -38.04 3.19
N PRO A 522 9.56 -38.97 3.95
CA PRO A 522 10.44 -38.66 5.08
C PRO A 522 11.53 -37.63 4.78
N GLU A 523 12.00 -37.58 3.53
CA GLU A 523 13.01 -36.64 3.05
C GLU A 523 12.62 -35.17 3.28
N PHE A 524 11.34 -34.83 3.23
CA PHE A 524 10.86 -33.47 3.43
C PHE A 524 11.05 -32.97 4.87
N TYR A 525 10.97 -33.87 5.85
CA TYR A 525 11.09 -33.55 7.28
C TYR A 525 12.55 -33.51 7.74
N GLY A 526 13.45 -34.15 7.00
CA GLY A 526 14.87 -34.27 7.33
C GLY A 526 15.16 -35.38 8.35
N ASN A 527 16.32 -36.00 8.22
CA ASN A 527 16.73 -37.15 9.03
C ASN A 527 17.57 -36.69 10.23
N THR A 528 16.94 -36.23 11.31
CA THR A 528 17.66 -35.91 12.55
C THR A 528 16.99 -36.53 13.76
N SER A 529 17.74 -37.36 14.47
CA SER A 529 17.34 -37.99 15.74
C SER A 529 17.19 -37.00 16.91
N CYS A 530 17.56 -35.72 16.72
CA CYS A 530 17.73 -34.73 17.80
C CYS A 530 16.82 -33.50 17.73
N THR A 531 16.09 -33.26 16.64
CA THR A 531 15.21 -32.08 16.49
C THR A 531 13.86 -32.45 15.91
N ILE A 532 12.80 -31.91 16.51
CA ILE A 532 11.43 -32.07 15.98
C ILE A 532 11.31 -31.26 14.69
N PRO A 533 11.02 -31.91 13.54
CA PRO A 533 10.83 -31.20 12.28
C PRO A 533 9.71 -30.15 12.38
N PHE A 534 9.92 -28.99 11.75
CA PHE A 534 8.93 -27.90 11.72
C PHE A 534 8.48 -27.40 13.11
N GLY A 535 9.39 -27.37 14.10
CA GLY A 535 9.07 -26.98 15.48
C GLY A 535 8.38 -25.61 15.66
N SER A 536 8.54 -24.66 14.73
CA SER A 536 7.92 -23.32 14.77
C SER A 536 6.84 -23.06 13.72
N LEU A 537 6.50 -24.06 12.89
CA LEU A 537 5.67 -23.85 11.70
C LEU A 537 4.22 -23.55 12.08
N ARG A 538 3.70 -22.42 11.59
CA ARG A 538 2.33 -21.94 11.83
C ARG A 538 1.47 -21.97 10.58
N ILE A 539 2.06 -21.68 9.42
CA ILE A 539 1.34 -21.59 8.14
C ILE A 539 1.99 -22.55 7.15
N LEU A 540 1.21 -23.48 6.60
CA LEU A 540 1.61 -24.40 5.55
C LEU A 540 0.61 -24.31 4.39
N ARG A 541 1.11 -23.98 3.20
CA ARG A 541 0.29 -23.83 1.99
C ARG A 541 0.86 -24.64 0.84
N PHE A 542 0.08 -25.57 0.33
CA PHE A 542 0.30 -26.23 -0.94
C PHE A 542 -0.73 -25.72 -1.95
N LYS A 543 -0.28 -25.36 -3.15
CA LYS A 543 -1.18 -24.91 -4.22
C LYS A 543 -0.72 -25.40 -5.58
N ASP A 544 -1.65 -25.76 -6.45
CA ASP A 544 -1.38 -26.18 -7.84
C ASP A 544 -0.34 -27.33 -7.90
N MET A 545 -0.49 -28.35 -7.04
CA MET A 545 0.39 -29.54 -6.99
C MET A 545 -0.22 -30.68 -7.83
N VAL A 546 -0.17 -30.56 -9.17
CA VAL A 546 -0.97 -31.44 -10.06
C VAL A 546 -0.52 -32.90 -10.12
N GLY A 547 0.77 -33.17 -9.88
CA GLY A 547 1.34 -34.52 -9.89
C GLY A 547 1.26 -35.25 -8.56
N TRP A 548 0.91 -34.55 -7.48
CA TRP A 548 1.06 -35.05 -6.12
C TRP A 548 0.01 -36.11 -5.78
N GLU A 549 0.48 -37.32 -5.51
CA GLU A 549 -0.32 -38.52 -5.27
C GLU A 549 -0.27 -38.99 -3.81
N LYS A 550 0.87 -38.91 -3.11
CA LYS A 550 1.01 -39.45 -1.73
C LYS A 550 1.65 -38.48 -0.76
N TRP A 551 1.13 -38.41 0.47
CA TRP A 551 1.75 -37.68 1.57
C TRP A 551 2.09 -38.63 2.72
N ASN A 552 3.33 -39.10 2.77
CA ASN A 552 3.77 -40.02 3.82
C ASN A 552 4.19 -39.25 5.08
N CYS A 553 3.48 -39.51 6.18
CA CYS A 553 3.79 -38.99 7.52
C CYS A 553 4.18 -40.11 8.51
N GLU A 554 4.29 -41.35 8.04
CA GLU A 554 4.62 -42.52 8.87
C GLU A 554 6.01 -42.36 9.48
N ASN A 555 6.16 -42.75 10.74
CA ASN A 555 7.42 -42.77 11.51
C ASN A 555 7.99 -41.41 11.97
N VAL A 556 7.25 -40.30 11.86
CA VAL A 556 7.70 -39.00 12.39
C VAL A 556 6.69 -38.45 13.41
N SER A 557 6.98 -38.66 14.70
CA SER A 557 6.14 -38.21 15.82
C SER A 557 6.36 -36.73 16.15
N GLY A 558 5.29 -35.97 16.38
CA GLY A 558 5.39 -34.58 16.88
C GLY A 558 5.55 -33.51 15.79
N ILE A 559 5.29 -33.82 14.52
CA ILE A 559 5.29 -32.83 13.43
C ILE A 559 4.05 -31.91 13.58
N PHE A 560 4.19 -30.64 13.15
CA PHE A 560 3.08 -29.69 13.01
C PHE A 560 2.31 -29.35 14.31
N LEU A 561 2.92 -29.53 15.49
CA LEU A 561 2.30 -29.23 16.79
C LEU A 561 1.77 -27.79 16.90
N HIS A 562 2.44 -26.83 16.26
CA HIS A 562 2.09 -25.41 16.28
C HIS A 562 1.40 -24.92 14.99
N LEU A 563 1.02 -25.83 14.09
CA LEU A 563 0.41 -25.46 12.81
C LEU A 563 -0.98 -24.87 13.04
N GLN A 564 -1.16 -23.62 12.64
CA GLN A 564 -2.40 -22.85 12.80
C GLN A 564 -3.19 -22.77 11.50
N GLU A 565 -2.52 -22.68 10.35
CA GLU A 565 -3.14 -22.59 9.03
C GLU A 565 -2.58 -23.67 8.10
N LEU A 566 -3.49 -24.48 7.54
CA LEU A 566 -3.20 -25.42 6.47
C LEU A 566 -4.08 -25.12 5.26
N SER A 567 -3.45 -24.94 4.11
CA SER A 567 -4.13 -24.67 2.84
C SER A 567 -3.66 -25.65 1.77
N LEU A 568 -4.57 -26.44 1.20
CA LEU A 568 -4.32 -27.32 0.07
C LEU A 568 -5.23 -26.88 -1.08
N GLU A 569 -4.70 -26.21 -2.09
CA GLU A 569 -5.47 -25.68 -3.22
C GLU A 569 -5.06 -26.38 -4.53
N ASN A 570 -6.02 -26.86 -5.32
CA ASN A 570 -5.78 -27.50 -6.61
C ASN A 570 -4.72 -28.63 -6.58
N CYS A 571 -4.94 -29.65 -5.76
CA CYS A 571 -4.08 -30.84 -5.64
C CYS A 571 -4.83 -32.10 -6.10
N PRO A 572 -5.07 -32.29 -7.42
CA PRO A 572 -6.09 -33.20 -7.92
C PRO A 572 -5.79 -34.70 -7.79
N LYS A 573 -4.52 -35.10 -7.66
CA LYS A 573 -4.11 -36.50 -7.63
C LYS A 573 -3.89 -37.07 -6.23
N LEU A 574 -4.01 -36.24 -5.19
CA LEU A 574 -3.65 -36.62 -3.84
C LEU A 574 -4.61 -37.73 -3.35
N LYS A 575 -4.05 -38.93 -3.18
CA LYS A 575 -4.71 -40.14 -2.71
C LYS A 575 -4.17 -40.45 -1.32
N GLU A 576 -5.06 -40.90 -0.44
CA GLU A 576 -4.73 -41.41 0.89
C GLU A 576 -4.23 -40.39 1.93
N GLU A 577 -4.47 -40.79 3.17
CA GLU A 577 -4.30 -40.25 4.53
C GLU A 577 -3.61 -38.89 4.77
N PHE A 578 -4.31 -38.05 5.54
CA PHE A 578 -3.82 -36.80 6.11
C PHE A 578 -3.07 -37.08 7.43
N PRO A 579 -2.05 -36.27 7.82
CA PRO A 579 -1.40 -36.43 9.11
C PRO A 579 -2.42 -36.40 10.27
N VAL A 580 -2.35 -37.44 11.11
CA VAL A 580 -3.42 -37.84 12.05
C VAL A 580 -3.61 -36.88 13.23
N GLN A 581 -2.71 -35.90 13.45
CA GLN A 581 -2.80 -34.99 14.61
C GLN A 581 -2.32 -33.57 14.29
N LEU A 582 -3.27 -32.62 14.16
CA LEU A 582 -3.02 -31.18 14.01
C LEU A 582 -3.67 -30.40 15.17
N PRO A 583 -3.15 -30.49 16.41
CA PRO A 583 -3.87 -30.05 17.60
C PRO A 583 -4.15 -28.54 17.62
N SER A 584 -3.25 -27.72 17.07
CA SER A 584 -3.33 -26.25 17.10
C SER A 584 -4.00 -25.63 15.86
N LEU A 585 -4.61 -26.43 14.99
CA LEU A 585 -5.15 -25.95 13.71
C LEU A 585 -6.37 -25.06 13.93
N GLU A 586 -6.28 -23.79 13.51
CA GLU A 586 -7.35 -22.81 13.59
C GLU A 586 -8.03 -22.59 12.24
N LYS A 587 -7.30 -22.77 11.13
CA LYS A 587 -7.78 -22.54 9.77
C LYS A 587 -7.38 -23.66 8.82
N LEU A 588 -8.37 -24.19 8.13
CA LEU A 588 -8.22 -25.25 7.14
C LEU A 588 -8.89 -24.84 5.83
N ILE A 589 -8.14 -24.83 4.74
CA ILE A 589 -8.67 -24.63 3.37
C ILE A 589 -8.27 -25.84 2.54
N ILE A 590 -9.23 -26.54 1.95
CA ILE A 590 -8.99 -27.69 1.09
C ILE A 590 -9.80 -27.54 -0.20
N GLU A 591 -9.12 -27.56 -1.35
CA GLU A 591 -9.69 -27.75 -2.67
C GLU A 591 -9.47 -29.22 -3.09
N CYS A 592 -10.49 -30.06 -2.88
CA CYS A 592 -10.46 -31.50 -3.10
C CYS A 592 -10.71 -31.88 -4.56
N SER A 593 -10.07 -32.97 -4.98
CA SER A 593 -10.50 -33.77 -6.15
C SER A 593 -11.43 -34.90 -5.76
N GLU A 594 -11.96 -35.58 -6.77
CA GLU A 594 -12.97 -36.65 -6.71
C GLU A 594 -12.62 -37.82 -5.75
N HIS A 595 -11.34 -37.99 -5.36
CA HIS A 595 -10.86 -39.14 -4.58
C HIS A 595 -10.40 -38.79 -3.15
N PHE A 596 -10.64 -37.57 -2.68
CA PHE A 596 -10.21 -37.16 -1.33
C PHE A 596 -11.19 -37.68 -0.26
N ILE A 597 -10.71 -38.55 0.63
CA ILE A 597 -11.45 -39.02 1.81
C ILE A 597 -10.79 -38.42 3.06
N PRO A 598 -11.43 -37.46 3.74
CA PRO A 598 -10.93 -37.00 5.04
C PRO A 598 -11.05 -38.16 6.04
N SER A 599 -9.93 -38.82 6.35
CA SER A 599 -9.87 -39.87 7.37
C SER A 599 -9.77 -39.31 8.80
N VAL A 600 -9.59 -37.99 8.95
CA VAL A 600 -9.18 -37.35 10.21
C VAL A 600 -10.33 -36.65 10.92
N SER A 601 -10.46 -36.90 12.22
CA SER A 601 -11.19 -36.04 13.16
C SER A 601 -10.46 -34.70 13.27
N TRP A 602 -11.00 -33.63 12.68
CA TRP A 602 -10.33 -32.33 12.72
C TRP A 602 -10.22 -31.77 14.13
N SER A 603 -9.26 -30.88 14.35
CA SER A 603 -9.00 -30.29 15.66
C SER A 603 -10.26 -29.61 16.23
N PRO A 604 -10.57 -29.79 17.52
CA PRO A 604 -11.65 -29.05 18.18
C PRO A 604 -11.41 -27.54 18.21
N SER A 605 -10.16 -27.10 18.01
CA SER A 605 -9.76 -25.69 17.95
C SER A 605 -10.05 -25.00 16.60
N LEU A 606 -10.59 -25.73 15.61
CA LEU A 606 -10.83 -25.22 14.26
C LEU A 606 -11.90 -24.13 14.26
N LYS A 607 -11.53 -22.94 13.76
CA LYS A 607 -12.42 -21.76 13.64
C LYS A 607 -12.83 -21.46 12.20
N VAL A 608 -11.95 -21.73 11.23
CA VAL A 608 -12.18 -21.41 9.82
C VAL A 608 -12.05 -22.68 8.97
N LEU A 609 -13.08 -22.97 8.20
CA LEU A 609 -13.10 -24.10 7.28
C LEU A 609 -13.52 -23.63 5.88
N GLY A 610 -12.65 -23.86 4.90
CA GLY A 610 -12.93 -23.67 3.47
C GLY A 610 -12.86 -25.00 2.73
N LEU A 611 -13.97 -25.45 2.15
CA LEU A 611 -14.06 -26.63 1.31
C LEU A 611 -14.36 -26.20 -0.12
N ASN A 612 -13.58 -26.67 -1.08
CA ASN A 612 -13.83 -26.42 -2.49
C ASN A 612 -13.66 -27.73 -3.29
N GLY A 613 -14.59 -28.09 -4.17
CA GLY A 613 -14.37 -29.19 -5.12
C GLY A 613 -15.49 -30.22 -5.24
N ARG A 614 -15.34 -31.13 -6.21
CA ARG A 614 -16.36 -32.13 -6.57
C ARG A 614 -16.22 -33.39 -5.73
N PHE A 615 -16.97 -33.49 -4.63
CA PHE A 615 -17.08 -34.73 -3.86
C PHE A 615 -17.98 -35.73 -4.60
N THR A 616 -17.46 -36.90 -4.96
CA THR A 616 -18.22 -37.93 -5.72
C THR A 616 -18.62 -39.14 -4.88
N GLU A 617 -17.96 -39.40 -3.73
CA GLU A 617 -18.24 -40.54 -2.86
C GLU A 617 -18.90 -40.11 -1.53
N CYS A 618 -20.00 -40.78 -1.15
CA CYS A 618 -20.76 -40.50 0.07
C CYS A 618 -20.00 -40.76 1.39
N SER A 619 -18.92 -41.57 1.37
CA SER A 619 -18.14 -41.87 2.59
C SER A 619 -17.35 -40.66 3.10
N SER A 620 -17.01 -39.72 2.22
CA SER A 620 -16.31 -38.48 2.56
C SER A 620 -17.26 -37.43 3.14
N THR A 621 -18.53 -37.42 2.71
CA THR A 621 -19.52 -36.41 3.13
C THR A 621 -19.97 -36.63 4.57
N GLU A 622 -20.25 -37.88 4.98
CA GLU A 622 -20.62 -38.22 6.37
C GLU A 622 -19.59 -37.76 7.40
N LYS A 623 -18.29 -37.89 7.09
CA LYS A 623 -17.20 -37.46 7.98
C LYS A 623 -17.08 -35.93 8.05
N ILE A 624 -17.22 -35.24 6.92
CA ILE A 624 -17.23 -33.77 6.87
C ILE A 624 -18.41 -33.22 7.67
N GLU A 625 -19.60 -33.81 7.49
CA GLU A 625 -20.81 -33.47 8.24
C GLU A 625 -20.60 -33.65 9.75
N SER A 626 -20.07 -34.81 10.17
CA SER A 626 -19.74 -35.08 11.57
C SER A 626 -18.72 -34.08 12.12
N THR A 627 -17.85 -33.53 11.29
CA THR A 627 -16.83 -32.59 11.73
C THR A 627 -17.38 -31.17 11.85
N ILE A 628 -18.21 -30.73 10.90
CA ILE A 628 -18.96 -29.47 10.99
C ILE A 628 -19.87 -29.47 12.24
N ALA A 629 -20.43 -30.64 12.58
CA ALA A 629 -21.22 -30.86 13.79
C ALA A 629 -20.40 -30.74 15.10
N ASN A 630 -19.18 -31.25 15.13
CA ASN A 630 -18.39 -31.42 16.36
C ASN A 630 -17.32 -30.33 16.61
N THR A 631 -17.28 -29.26 15.80
CA THR A 631 -16.25 -28.21 15.89
C THR A 631 -16.82 -26.84 16.27
N CYS A 632 -16.00 -25.98 16.87
CA CYS A 632 -16.36 -24.61 17.23
C CYS A 632 -16.16 -23.62 16.07
N LEU A 633 -16.63 -23.96 14.87
CA LEU A 633 -16.43 -23.18 13.65
C LEU A 633 -17.09 -21.80 13.72
N GLU A 634 -16.34 -20.77 13.35
CA GLU A 634 -16.80 -19.38 13.23
C GLU A 634 -17.06 -18.98 11.78
N ASP A 635 -16.19 -19.38 10.85
CA ASP A 635 -16.28 -19.04 9.42
C ASP A 635 -16.28 -20.33 8.57
N LEU A 636 -17.36 -20.56 7.81
CA LEU A 636 -17.53 -21.71 6.92
C LEU A 636 -17.67 -21.26 5.45
N THR A 637 -16.84 -21.81 4.57
CA THR A 637 -16.94 -21.60 3.11
C THR A 637 -17.02 -22.95 2.41
N ILE A 638 -18.02 -23.15 1.56
CA ILE A 638 -18.23 -24.36 0.77
C ILE A 638 -18.45 -23.94 -0.69
N SER A 639 -17.60 -24.40 -1.60
CA SER A 639 -17.63 -24.03 -3.02
C SER A 639 -17.54 -25.25 -3.95
N ASN A 640 -18.35 -25.32 -5.01
CA ASN A 640 -18.31 -26.41 -6.00
C ASN A 640 -18.61 -27.83 -5.48
N CYS A 641 -19.24 -27.97 -4.32
CA CYS A 641 -19.53 -29.23 -3.62
C CYS A 641 -20.99 -29.68 -3.84
N ALA A 642 -21.35 -30.07 -5.07
CA ALA A 642 -22.74 -30.39 -5.44
C ALA A 642 -23.38 -31.51 -4.59
N ASN A 643 -22.65 -32.61 -4.36
CA ASN A 643 -23.17 -33.80 -3.66
C ASN A 643 -23.06 -33.72 -2.11
N LEU A 644 -22.53 -32.63 -1.56
CA LEU A 644 -22.41 -32.50 -0.11
C LEU A 644 -23.79 -32.22 0.49
N GLU A 645 -24.29 -33.14 1.31
CA GLU A 645 -25.47 -32.90 2.13
C GLU A 645 -25.08 -31.98 3.30
N PHE A 646 -25.84 -30.91 3.49
CA PHE A 646 -25.61 -30.01 4.61
C PHE A 646 -26.26 -30.63 5.85
N PRO A 647 -25.58 -30.73 7.02
CA PRO A 647 -26.19 -31.30 8.20
C PRO A 647 -27.31 -30.39 8.72
N LEU A 648 -28.56 -30.75 8.44
CA LEU A 648 -29.78 -29.99 8.80
C LEU A 648 -30.35 -30.36 10.17
N CYS A 649 -29.67 -31.24 10.93
CA CYS A 649 -30.23 -31.87 12.12
C CYS A 649 -29.64 -31.37 13.46
N GLN A 650 -28.69 -30.42 13.46
CA GLN A 650 -27.97 -30.00 14.66
C GLN A 650 -27.84 -28.46 14.78
N TYR A 651 -27.77 -27.96 16.01
CA TYR A 651 -27.58 -26.54 16.31
C TYR A 651 -26.10 -26.14 16.16
N HIS A 652 -25.82 -25.17 15.31
CA HIS A 652 -24.48 -24.62 15.10
C HIS A 652 -24.32 -23.30 15.86
N ASN A 653 -23.90 -23.41 17.12
CA ASN A 653 -23.85 -22.29 18.07
C ASN A 653 -22.66 -21.32 17.91
N PHE A 654 -21.73 -21.60 16.99
CA PHE A 654 -20.49 -20.83 16.83
C PHE A 654 -20.38 -20.11 15.49
N ILE A 655 -21.05 -20.61 14.44
CA ILE A 655 -20.91 -20.09 13.08
C ILE A 655 -21.42 -18.65 13.01
N CYS A 656 -20.51 -17.74 12.67
CA CYS A 656 -20.74 -16.31 12.52
C CYS A 656 -20.79 -15.90 11.04
N LYS A 657 -20.03 -16.56 10.16
CA LYS A 657 -20.08 -16.31 8.71
C LYS A 657 -20.19 -17.61 7.94
N MET A 658 -21.03 -17.61 6.92
CA MET A 658 -21.22 -18.75 6.03
C MET A 658 -21.27 -18.30 4.57
N MET A 659 -20.56 -19.03 3.71
CA MET A 659 -20.60 -18.88 2.26
C MET A 659 -20.80 -20.25 1.61
N ILE A 660 -21.85 -20.38 0.80
CA ILE A 660 -22.14 -21.56 -0.02
C ILE A 660 -22.19 -21.11 -1.47
N GLU A 661 -21.31 -21.65 -2.31
CA GLU A 661 -21.20 -21.33 -3.74
C GLU A 661 -21.27 -22.60 -4.60
N ARG A 662 -22.17 -22.71 -5.59
CA ARG A 662 -22.28 -23.88 -6.49
C ARG A 662 -22.21 -25.23 -5.73
N SER A 663 -22.86 -25.31 -4.57
CA SER A 663 -22.73 -26.42 -3.61
C SER A 663 -24.06 -26.78 -3.00
N CYS A 664 -24.13 -27.98 -2.41
CA CYS A 664 -25.29 -28.50 -1.69
C CYS A 664 -26.54 -28.56 -2.57
N ASP A 665 -26.50 -29.28 -3.69
CA ASP A 665 -27.63 -29.40 -4.61
C ASP A 665 -28.85 -30.12 -3.98
N SER A 666 -28.66 -30.89 -2.90
CA SER A 666 -29.78 -31.44 -2.13
C SER A 666 -30.53 -30.38 -1.29
N LEU A 667 -29.93 -29.21 -1.06
CA LEU A 667 -30.48 -28.15 -0.23
C LEU A 667 -31.63 -27.42 -0.94
N ARG A 668 -32.87 -27.86 -0.69
CA ARG A 668 -34.09 -27.14 -1.13
C ARG A 668 -34.45 -25.98 -0.21
N SER A 669 -34.22 -26.15 1.09
CA SER A 669 -34.52 -25.13 2.09
C SER A 669 -33.36 -24.93 3.06
N PHE A 670 -32.98 -23.68 3.30
CA PHE A 670 -31.95 -23.34 4.29
C PHE A 670 -32.59 -22.95 5.64
N PRO A 671 -32.40 -23.72 6.73
CA PRO A 671 -32.97 -23.44 8.05
C PRO A 671 -32.12 -22.41 8.80
N LEU A 672 -32.61 -21.17 8.92
CA LEU A 672 -31.88 -20.09 9.60
C LEU A 672 -31.80 -20.30 11.12
N ASP A 673 -32.76 -21.01 11.69
CA ASP A 673 -32.93 -21.25 13.12
C ASP A 673 -31.84 -22.14 13.74
N LEU A 674 -31.16 -22.93 12.91
CA LEU A 674 -30.03 -23.75 13.35
C LEU A 674 -28.74 -22.92 13.58
N PHE A 675 -28.71 -21.64 13.20
CA PHE A 675 -27.51 -20.78 13.25
C PHE A 675 -27.73 -19.49 14.06
N PRO A 676 -27.89 -19.56 15.39
CA PRO A 676 -28.28 -18.41 16.22
C PRO A 676 -27.27 -17.24 16.22
N LYS A 677 -25.97 -17.51 16.03
CA LYS A 677 -24.89 -16.49 16.00
C LYS A 677 -24.54 -15.97 14.60
N LEU A 678 -25.18 -16.47 13.54
CA LEU A 678 -24.85 -16.11 12.17
C LEU A 678 -25.04 -14.60 11.94
N ARG A 679 -23.99 -13.93 11.45
CA ARG A 679 -23.98 -12.48 11.15
C ARG A 679 -23.94 -12.20 9.65
N SER A 680 -23.31 -13.09 8.87
CA SER A 680 -23.14 -12.94 7.42
C SER A 680 -23.44 -14.26 6.71
N LEU A 681 -24.35 -14.24 5.75
CA LEU A 681 -24.71 -15.40 4.93
C LEU A 681 -24.61 -15.05 3.44
N HIS A 682 -23.86 -15.85 2.68
CA HIS A 682 -23.74 -15.75 1.23
C HIS A 682 -24.20 -17.07 0.58
N LEU A 683 -25.23 -17.01 -0.25
CA LEU A 683 -25.74 -18.12 -1.05
C LEU A 683 -25.58 -17.76 -2.53
N ILE A 684 -24.67 -18.41 -3.23
CA ILE A 684 -24.24 -18.04 -4.58
C ILE A 684 -24.37 -19.25 -5.51
N GLU A 685 -25.10 -19.12 -6.61
CA GLU A 685 -25.23 -20.19 -7.61
C GLU A 685 -25.72 -21.53 -7.01
N CYS A 686 -26.59 -21.50 -5.98
CA CYS A 686 -27.24 -22.69 -5.41
C CYS A 686 -28.42 -23.12 -6.28
N SER A 687 -28.25 -24.20 -7.06
CA SER A 687 -29.15 -24.58 -8.16
C SER A 687 -30.57 -24.99 -7.73
N ASN A 688 -30.69 -25.65 -6.57
CA ASN A 688 -31.94 -26.24 -6.10
C ASN A 688 -32.56 -25.52 -4.89
N LEU A 689 -31.94 -24.44 -4.42
CA LEU A 689 -32.43 -23.69 -3.28
C LEU A 689 -33.74 -22.96 -3.65
N GLU A 690 -34.83 -23.36 -3.00
CA GLU A 690 -36.17 -22.82 -3.21
C GLU A 690 -36.53 -21.75 -2.17
N MET A 691 -36.16 -21.95 -0.90
CA MET A 691 -36.54 -21.03 0.17
C MET A 691 -35.58 -21.02 1.36
N ILE A 692 -35.66 -19.98 2.17
CA ILE A 692 -35.09 -19.96 3.53
C ILE A 692 -36.23 -20.25 4.52
N SER A 693 -36.05 -21.19 5.44
CA SER A 693 -37.05 -21.62 6.42
C SER A 693 -36.62 -21.36 7.86
N VAL A 694 -37.60 -21.42 8.76
CA VAL A 694 -37.47 -21.34 10.22
C VAL A 694 -38.48 -22.34 10.77
N SER A 695 -38.08 -23.25 11.66
CA SER A 695 -39.01 -24.25 12.19
C SER A 695 -40.07 -23.64 13.11
N GLU A 696 -41.33 -24.00 12.89
CA GLU A 696 -42.45 -23.63 13.77
C GLU A 696 -42.38 -24.48 15.05
N GLY A 697 -41.87 -23.91 16.16
CA GLY A 697 -41.87 -24.61 17.45
C GLY A 697 -40.81 -24.18 18.46
N HIS A 698 -39.78 -23.43 18.05
CA HIS A 698 -38.70 -23.02 18.94
C HIS A 698 -38.79 -21.52 19.28
N ASN A 699 -39.34 -21.21 20.47
CA ASN A 699 -39.37 -19.87 21.08
C ASN A 699 -37.96 -19.37 21.47
N HIS A 700 -37.06 -19.21 20.50
CA HIS A 700 -35.74 -18.66 20.72
C HIS A 700 -35.57 -17.35 19.95
N LYS A 701 -34.90 -16.38 20.56
CA LYS A 701 -34.52 -15.11 19.93
C LYS A 701 -33.59 -15.43 18.75
N LEU A 702 -34.11 -15.33 17.53
CA LEU A 702 -33.43 -15.80 16.33
C LEU A 702 -32.62 -14.70 15.63
N THR A 703 -31.35 -15.04 15.38
CA THR A 703 -30.38 -14.49 14.43
C THR A 703 -29.78 -13.10 14.70
N SER A 704 -28.48 -13.09 15.00
CA SER A 704 -27.60 -11.91 14.91
C SER A 704 -27.30 -11.50 13.44
N LEU A 705 -28.13 -11.93 12.48
CA LEU A 705 -27.85 -11.80 11.06
C LEU A 705 -27.89 -10.32 10.68
N THR A 706 -26.78 -9.82 10.15
CA THR A 706 -26.60 -8.43 9.73
C THR A 706 -26.49 -8.28 8.22
N TYR A 707 -26.02 -9.32 7.53
CA TYR A 707 -25.77 -9.31 6.10
C TYR A 707 -26.27 -10.61 5.46
N LEU A 708 -27.08 -10.48 4.40
CA LEU A 708 -27.57 -11.60 3.60
C LEU A 708 -27.36 -11.30 2.11
N ALA A 709 -26.67 -12.19 1.41
CA ALA A 709 -26.53 -12.14 -0.04
C ALA A 709 -27.05 -13.42 -0.70
N ILE A 710 -27.96 -13.28 -1.67
CA ILE A 710 -28.47 -14.37 -2.50
C ILE A 710 -28.23 -13.99 -3.97
N ILE A 711 -27.35 -14.73 -4.64
CA ILE A 711 -26.84 -14.40 -5.96
C ILE A 711 -27.02 -15.60 -6.89
N LYS A 712 -27.62 -15.41 -8.07
CA LYS A 712 -27.75 -16.43 -9.12
C LYS A 712 -28.38 -17.76 -8.65
N CYS A 713 -29.37 -17.71 -7.77
CA CYS A 713 -30.10 -18.91 -7.32
C CYS A 713 -31.42 -19.03 -8.10
N PRO A 714 -31.51 -19.85 -9.17
CA PRO A 714 -32.58 -19.76 -10.16
C PRO A 714 -33.95 -20.24 -9.64
N LYS A 715 -33.98 -21.18 -8.69
CA LYS A 715 -35.22 -21.73 -8.10
C LYS A 715 -35.69 -21.00 -6.85
N PHE A 716 -34.97 -19.99 -6.38
CA PHE A 716 -35.31 -19.29 -5.15
C PHE A 716 -36.62 -18.51 -5.31
N VAL A 717 -37.62 -18.83 -4.47
CA VAL A 717 -38.99 -18.30 -4.55
C VAL A 717 -39.41 -17.49 -3.33
N SER A 718 -38.93 -17.79 -2.12
CA SER A 718 -39.43 -17.12 -0.92
C SER A 718 -38.47 -17.07 0.27
N PHE A 719 -38.63 -16.01 1.05
CA PHE A 719 -38.04 -15.79 2.38
C PHE A 719 -38.88 -16.46 3.49
N PRO A 720 -38.36 -16.62 4.72
CA PRO A 720 -39.10 -17.25 5.81
C PRO A 720 -40.38 -16.48 6.15
N LYS A 721 -41.49 -17.22 6.26
CA LYS A 721 -42.80 -16.70 6.67
C LYS A 721 -42.98 -16.97 8.16
N GLY A 722 -42.83 -15.96 9.01
CA GLY A 722 -43.02 -16.13 10.45
C GLY A 722 -42.67 -14.87 11.22
N GLY A 723 -43.68 -14.19 11.77
CA GLY A 723 -43.56 -12.92 12.51
C GLY A 723 -42.92 -13.02 13.90
N ILE A 724 -41.98 -13.95 14.11
CA ILE A 724 -41.26 -14.18 15.38
C ILE A 724 -39.74 -14.24 15.13
N LEU A 725 -39.24 -13.35 14.27
CA LEU A 725 -37.81 -13.13 14.09
C LEU A 725 -37.51 -11.70 14.54
N ASP A 726 -36.44 -11.53 15.32
CA ASP A 726 -35.89 -10.22 15.73
C ASP A 726 -34.56 -9.95 14.96
N PRO A 727 -34.49 -10.11 13.62
CA PRO A 727 -33.24 -10.08 12.90
C PRO A 727 -32.72 -8.64 12.84
N LYS A 728 -31.44 -8.47 13.18
CA LYS A 728 -30.71 -7.21 13.04
C LYS A 728 -30.18 -7.04 11.61
N LEU A 729 -30.95 -7.49 10.61
CA LEU A 729 -30.50 -7.50 9.22
C LEU A 729 -30.34 -6.05 8.75
N HIS A 730 -29.10 -5.64 8.48
CA HIS A 730 -28.78 -4.29 8.03
C HIS A 730 -28.69 -4.23 6.51
N THR A 731 -28.17 -5.27 5.88
CA THR A 731 -27.87 -5.27 4.45
C THR A 731 -28.41 -6.54 3.77
N LEU A 732 -29.16 -6.33 2.70
CA LEU A 732 -29.69 -7.39 1.84
C LEU A 732 -29.23 -7.17 0.40
N GLU A 733 -28.53 -8.16 -0.15
CA GLU A 733 -28.08 -8.19 -1.55
C GLU A 733 -28.78 -9.33 -2.30
N ILE A 734 -29.49 -8.98 -3.36
CA ILE A 734 -30.19 -9.93 -4.23
C ILE A 734 -29.76 -9.68 -5.66
N ARG A 735 -29.17 -10.70 -6.32
CA ARG A 735 -28.70 -10.57 -7.70
C ARG A 735 -29.09 -11.78 -8.54
N GLU A 736 -29.54 -11.55 -9.77
CA GLU A 736 -29.78 -12.62 -10.77
C GLU A 736 -30.76 -13.71 -10.27
N LEU A 737 -31.85 -13.32 -9.59
CA LEU A 737 -32.88 -14.26 -9.13
C LEU A 737 -34.07 -14.32 -10.10
N GLU A 738 -34.15 -15.41 -10.86
CA GLU A 738 -35.14 -15.57 -11.93
C GLU A 738 -36.54 -15.95 -11.44
N SER A 739 -36.67 -16.56 -10.26
CA SER A 739 -37.95 -17.09 -9.73
C SER A 739 -38.58 -16.27 -8.62
N LEU A 740 -37.84 -15.31 -8.04
CA LEU A 740 -38.33 -14.46 -6.96
C LEU A 740 -39.41 -13.51 -7.49
N LYS A 741 -40.61 -13.57 -6.88
CA LYS A 741 -41.76 -12.75 -7.27
C LYS A 741 -41.98 -11.53 -6.37
N SER A 742 -41.65 -11.63 -5.09
CA SER A 742 -41.89 -10.58 -4.10
C SER A 742 -40.86 -10.60 -2.98
N LEU A 743 -40.60 -9.45 -2.37
CA LEU A 743 -39.86 -9.34 -1.11
C LEU A 743 -40.80 -9.64 0.08
N PRO A 744 -40.26 -10.04 1.24
CA PRO A 744 -41.07 -10.30 2.44
C PRO A 744 -41.74 -9.01 2.93
N ARG A 745 -42.96 -9.15 3.46
CA ARG A 745 -43.76 -8.01 3.94
C ARG A 745 -43.22 -7.51 5.28
N HIS A 746 -43.49 -6.25 5.61
CA HIS A 746 -43.08 -5.67 6.90
C HIS A 746 -43.60 -6.48 8.11
N GLU A 747 -44.83 -7.00 8.02
CA GLU A 747 -45.47 -7.83 9.05
C GLU A 747 -44.78 -9.20 9.27
N GLU A 748 -43.92 -9.63 8.34
CA GLU A 748 -43.13 -10.86 8.43
C GLU A 748 -41.80 -10.64 9.19
N GLY A 749 -41.49 -9.40 9.62
CA GLY A 749 -40.42 -9.07 10.57
C GLY A 749 -38.98 -9.12 10.05
N LEU A 750 -38.69 -9.84 8.95
CA LEU A 750 -37.33 -10.10 8.46
C LEU A 750 -36.53 -8.85 8.06
N LEU A 751 -37.20 -7.84 7.50
CA LEU A 751 -36.57 -6.63 6.95
C LEU A 751 -36.76 -5.39 7.84
N SER A 752 -37.31 -5.55 9.04
CA SER A 752 -37.69 -4.44 9.94
C SER A 752 -36.54 -3.50 10.32
N ASN A 753 -35.28 -3.98 10.34
CA ASN A 753 -34.07 -3.22 10.67
C ASN A 753 -33.18 -2.89 9.45
N LEU A 754 -33.65 -3.16 8.22
CA LEU A 754 -32.86 -3.05 7.01
C LEU A 754 -32.42 -1.60 6.75
N LYS A 755 -31.12 -1.37 6.56
CA LYS A 755 -30.50 -0.07 6.25
C LYS A 755 -30.12 0.05 4.78
N SER A 756 -29.68 -1.05 4.15
CA SER A 756 -29.19 -1.10 2.79
C SER A 756 -29.82 -2.26 2.00
N LEU A 757 -30.34 -1.95 0.80
CA LEU A 757 -30.93 -2.92 -0.12
C LEU A 757 -30.32 -2.78 -1.52
N LEU A 758 -29.70 -3.85 -2.01
CA LEU A 758 -29.15 -3.95 -3.36
C LEU A 758 -29.89 -5.01 -4.17
N ILE A 759 -30.51 -4.60 -5.28
CA ILE A 759 -31.21 -5.50 -6.20
C ILE A 759 -30.56 -5.40 -7.58
N SER A 760 -30.20 -6.54 -8.18
CA SER A 760 -29.65 -6.59 -9.54
C SER A 760 -30.27 -7.71 -10.39
N GLU A 761 -30.67 -7.42 -11.62
CA GLU A 761 -31.13 -8.41 -12.63
C GLU A 761 -32.13 -9.48 -12.10
N CYS A 762 -33.23 -9.05 -11.47
CA CYS A 762 -34.28 -9.91 -10.93
C CYS A 762 -35.60 -9.73 -11.73
N PRO A 763 -35.75 -10.38 -12.90
CA PRO A 763 -36.79 -10.05 -13.88
C PRO A 763 -38.22 -10.24 -13.37
N LYS A 764 -38.52 -11.35 -12.67
CA LYS A 764 -39.87 -11.60 -12.14
C LYS A 764 -40.25 -10.65 -11.00
N LEU A 765 -39.28 -10.23 -10.19
CA LEU A 765 -39.47 -9.23 -9.14
C LEU A 765 -39.80 -7.87 -9.77
N MET A 766 -39.08 -7.48 -10.82
CA MET A 766 -39.32 -6.21 -11.53
C MET A 766 -40.59 -6.21 -12.37
N ALA A 767 -41.02 -7.36 -12.90
CA ALA A 767 -42.23 -7.50 -13.70
C ALA A 767 -43.53 -7.49 -12.87
N SER A 768 -43.44 -7.75 -11.55
CA SER A 768 -44.58 -7.65 -10.65
C SER A 768 -44.98 -6.18 -10.48
N GLN A 769 -46.01 -5.72 -11.20
CA GLN A 769 -46.42 -4.31 -11.29
C GLN A 769 -47.03 -3.69 -10.01
N MET A 770 -46.87 -4.32 -8.85
CA MET A 770 -47.31 -3.76 -7.58
C MET A 770 -46.62 -4.51 -6.43
N VAL A 771 -46.23 -3.78 -5.39
CA VAL A 771 -45.85 -4.28 -4.06
C VAL A 771 -44.35 -4.66 -3.85
N TRP A 772 -43.43 -3.68 -3.89
CA TRP A 772 -42.24 -3.79 -3.03
C TRP A 772 -42.59 -3.51 -1.56
N GLU A 773 -43.73 -2.86 -1.28
CA GLU A 773 -44.24 -2.54 0.08
C GLU A 773 -43.17 -1.91 1.00
N LEU A 774 -42.16 -1.25 0.41
CA LEU A 774 -41.01 -0.69 1.14
C LEU A 774 -41.37 0.54 1.98
N HIS A 775 -42.54 1.14 1.77
CA HIS A 775 -43.03 2.31 2.52
C HIS A 775 -43.08 2.08 4.04
N ASN A 776 -43.33 0.84 4.48
CA ASN A 776 -43.35 0.48 5.90
C ASN A 776 -41.95 0.27 6.51
N HIS A 777 -40.88 0.25 5.70
CA HIS A 777 -39.51 -0.02 6.15
C HIS A 777 -38.78 1.28 6.53
N THR A 778 -39.15 1.86 7.67
CA THR A 778 -38.64 3.18 8.11
C THR A 778 -37.14 3.22 8.41
N SER A 779 -36.45 2.09 8.52
CA SER A 779 -35.00 2.03 8.74
C SER A 779 -34.14 2.15 7.47
N LEU A 780 -34.74 2.00 6.28
CA LEU A 780 -33.99 1.90 5.03
C LEU A 780 -33.40 3.26 4.62
N ALA A 781 -32.08 3.33 4.56
CA ALA A 781 -31.33 4.55 4.23
C ALA A 781 -30.69 4.51 2.83
N TRP A 782 -30.37 3.32 2.31
CA TRP A 782 -29.72 3.11 1.02
C TRP A 782 -30.49 2.08 0.18
N LEU A 783 -30.92 2.50 -1.01
CA LEU A 783 -31.49 1.63 -2.04
C LEU A 783 -30.70 1.75 -3.34
N GLN A 784 -30.24 0.62 -3.87
CA GLN A 784 -29.59 0.56 -5.17
C GLN A 784 -30.20 -0.52 -6.06
N ILE A 785 -30.57 -0.16 -7.27
CA ILE A 785 -31.19 -1.06 -8.25
C ILE A 785 -30.39 -1.06 -9.54
N LYS A 786 -30.09 -2.26 -10.03
CA LYS A 786 -29.41 -2.49 -11.30
C LYS A 786 -30.14 -3.56 -12.11
N ASP A 787 -31.13 -3.17 -12.88
CA ASP A 787 -31.93 -4.13 -13.63
C ASP A 787 -32.26 -3.66 -15.04
N THR A 788 -31.95 -4.50 -16.02
CA THR A 788 -32.25 -4.20 -17.42
C THR A 788 -33.73 -4.29 -17.76
N ASN A 789 -34.54 -5.03 -17.00
CA ASN A 789 -35.97 -5.26 -17.24
C ASN A 789 -36.88 -4.20 -16.62
N LEU A 790 -36.33 -3.30 -15.80
CA LEU A 790 -37.10 -2.22 -15.18
C LEU A 790 -37.57 -1.22 -16.24
N GLU A 791 -38.86 -1.24 -16.61
CA GLU A 791 -39.43 -0.32 -17.61
C GLU A 791 -39.89 1.02 -17.01
N CYS A 792 -40.51 0.99 -15.84
CA CYS A 792 -40.96 2.16 -15.08
C CYS A 792 -40.62 1.97 -13.61
N PHE A 793 -40.09 3.02 -12.97
CA PHE A 793 -39.90 3.05 -11.52
C PHE A 793 -41.25 3.36 -10.83
N PRO A 794 -41.58 2.74 -9.66
CA PRO A 794 -42.92 2.81 -9.08
C PRO A 794 -43.41 4.24 -8.78
N ASP A 795 -44.72 4.44 -8.98
CA ASP A 795 -45.50 5.63 -8.62
C ASP A 795 -46.33 5.36 -7.34
N GLY A 796 -46.51 6.37 -6.46
CA GLY A 796 -47.54 6.33 -5.39
C GLY A 796 -47.09 6.04 -3.95
N GLY A 797 -46.09 6.76 -3.40
CA GLY A 797 -45.80 6.72 -1.96
C GLY A 797 -45.25 5.38 -1.41
N LEU A 798 -44.83 4.48 -2.31
CA LEU A 798 -44.40 3.11 -1.98
C LEU A 798 -42.93 3.00 -1.51
N LEU A 799 -42.21 4.13 -1.44
CA LEU A 799 -40.80 4.19 -1.04
C LEU A 799 -40.67 4.63 0.43
N PRO A 800 -39.64 4.16 1.15
CA PRO A 800 -39.46 4.53 2.56
C PRO A 800 -39.07 6.01 2.70
N PRO A 801 -39.71 6.76 3.63
CA PRO A 801 -39.52 8.21 3.75
C PRO A 801 -38.13 8.63 4.24
N ASN A 802 -37.40 7.73 4.92
CA ASN A 802 -36.07 7.99 5.51
C ASN A 802 -34.90 7.68 4.55
N LEU A 803 -35.17 7.41 3.27
CA LEU A 803 -34.15 7.06 2.30
C LEU A 803 -33.18 8.24 2.06
N THR A 804 -31.88 8.02 2.28
CA THR A 804 -30.81 9.03 2.10
C THR A 804 -30.08 8.91 0.77
N LEU A 805 -29.95 7.68 0.25
CA LEU A 805 -29.29 7.38 -1.02
C LEU A 805 -30.19 6.50 -1.91
N LEU A 806 -30.41 6.97 -3.13
CA LEU A 806 -31.05 6.20 -4.20
C LEU A 806 -30.10 6.08 -5.40
N GLY A 807 -29.84 4.85 -5.85
CA GLY A 807 -29.00 4.58 -7.02
C GLY A 807 -29.72 3.72 -8.06
N LEU A 808 -29.87 4.21 -9.28
CA LEU A 808 -30.34 3.43 -10.43
C LEU A 808 -29.19 3.31 -11.43
N LEU A 809 -28.66 2.09 -11.58
CA LEU A 809 -27.47 1.82 -12.37
C LEU A 809 -27.82 0.85 -13.51
N HIS A 810 -27.34 1.07 -14.72
CA HIS A 810 -27.52 0.18 -15.88
C HIS A 810 -28.98 -0.23 -16.19
N CYS A 811 -29.97 0.60 -15.81
CA CYS A 811 -31.38 0.32 -16.05
C CYS A 811 -31.75 0.65 -17.51
N SER A 812 -31.46 -0.28 -18.42
CA SER A 812 -31.47 -0.05 -19.86
C SER A 812 -32.86 0.14 -20.47
N ASN A 813 -33.89 -0.49 -19.89
CA ASN A 813 -35.27 -0.33 -20.35
C ASN A 813 -36.06 0.77 -19.62
N LEU A 814 -35.47 1.44 -18.63
CA LEU A 814 -36.17 2.44 -17.83
C LEU A 814 -36.55 3.65 -18.68
N ARG A 815 -37.85 3.90 -18.83
CA ARG A 815 -38.40 5.00 -19.65
C ARG A 815 -38.83 6.19 -18.80
N ARG A 816 -39.35 5.93 -17.59
CA ARG A 816 -39.99 6.91 -16.71
C ARG A 816 -39.61 6.67 -15.25
N LEU A 817 -39.35 7.74 -14.52
CA LEU A 817 -39.28 7.75 -13.05
C LEU A 817 -40.65 8.14 -12.50
N GLY A 818 -41.07 7.48 -11.42
CA GLY A 818 -42.31 7.82 -10.75
C GLY A 818 -42.23 9.14 -9.95
N ASN A 819 -43.37 9.79 -9.75
CA ASN A 819 -43.51 11.05 -9.01
C ASN A 819 -43.18 10.90 -7.52
N SER A 820 -43.27 9.70 -6.95
CA SER A 820 -43.04 9.47 -5.52
C SER A 820 -41.64 9.84 -5.01
N ILE A 821 -40.66 10.03 -5.89
CA ILE A 821 -39.31 10.48 -5.53
C ILE A 821 -39.35 11.92 -4.96
N SER A 822 -40.30 12.76 -5.42
CA SER A 822 -40.47 14.16 -4.97
C SER A 822 -40.77 14.25 -3.46
N HIS A 823 -41.44 13.23 -2.91
CA HIS A 823 -41.87 13.17 -1.51
C HIS A 823 -40.80 12.64 -0.54
N LEU A 824 -39.60 12.27 -1.02
CA LEU A 824 -38.52 11.75 -0.17
C LEU A 824 -37.74 12.88 0.51
N SER A 825 -38.27 13.37 1.63
CA SER A 825 -37.70 14.50 2.38
C SER A 825 -36.33 14.25 3.02
N ALA A 826 -35.88 12.99 3.11
CA ALA A 826 -34.57 12.62 3.65
C ALA A 826 -33.49 12.37 2.58
N LEU A 827 -33.84 12.40 1.29
CA LEU A 827 -32.94 12.00 0.21
C LEU A 827 -31.84 13.04 0.01
N LYS A 828 -30.58 12.61 0.15
CA LYS A 828 -29.39 13.47 0.02
C LYS A 828 -28.59 13.19 -1.24
N ILE A 829 -28.56 11.94 -1.69
CA ILE A 829 -27.77 11.50 -2.86
C ILE A 829 -28.68 10.74 -3.83
N PHE A 830 -28.69 11.17 -5.08
CA PHE A 830 -29.39 10.48 -6.17
C PHE A 830 -28.45 10.22 -7.34
N ASN A 831 -28.24 8.94 -7.67
CA ASN A 831 -27.32 8.50 -8.71
C ASN A 831 -28.07 7.81 -9.85
N LEU A 832 -27.91 8.33 -11.06
CA LEU A 832 -28.40 7.76 -12.32
C LEU A 832 -27.21 7.41 -13.20
N PHE A 833 -26.98 6.13 -13.46
CA PHE A 833 -25.88 5.68 -14.30
C PHE A 833 -26.39 4.77 -15.41
N ASN A 834 -26.01 5.04 -16.66
CA ASN A 834 -26.29 4.21 -17.83
C ASN A 834 -27.77 3.78 -17.96
N CYS A 835 -28.68 4.77 -17.96
CA CYS A 835 -30.12 4.60 -18.18
C CYS A 835 -30.54 5.24 -19.53
N PRO A 836 -30.24 4.60 -20.68
CA PRO A 836 -30.34 5.23 -22.00
C PRO A 836 -31.75 5.60 -22.48
N LYS A 837 -32.78 4.87 -22.04
CA LYS A 837 -34.18 5.11 -22.46
C LYS A 837 -34.93 6.10 -21.57
N LEU A 838 -34.32 6.60 -20.49
CA LEU A 838 -34.99 7.47 -19.53
C LEU A 838 -35.20 8.86 -20.13
N GLN A 839 -36.47 9.24 -20.33
CA GLN A 839 -36.82 10.41 -21.14
C GLN A 839 -36.89 11.72 -20.35
N TYR A 840 -37.33 11.69 -19.10
CA TYR A 840 -37.56 12.87 -18.27
C TYR A 840 -37.46 12.55 -16.77
N LEU A 841 -37.13 13.57 -15.96
CA LEU A 841 -37.26 13.51 -14.50
C LEU A 841 -38.74 13.66 -14.07
N PRO A 842 -39.12 13.27 -12.83
CA PRO A 842 -40.49 13.40 -12.35
C PRO A 842 -41.07 14.81 -12.52
N ASN A 843 -42.34 14.91 -12.92
CA ASN A 843 -42.99 16.19 -13.23
C ASN A 843 -43.17 17.09 -11.99
N GLU A 844 -43.25 16.48 -10.80
CA GLU A 844 -43.34 17.18 -9.51
C GLU A 844 -41.98 17.68 -9.00
N GLY A 845 -40.89 17.42 -9.72
CA GLY A 845 -39.53 17.80 -9.35
C GLY A 845 -38.81 16.78 -8.46
N LEU A 846 -37.56 17.10 -8.09
CA LEU A 846 -36.73 16.33 -7.16
C LEU A 846 -36.86 16.90 -5.73
N PRO A 847 -36.64 16.07 -4.68
CA PRO A 847 -36.78 16.51 -3.30
C PRO A 847 -35.82 17.66 -2.96
N SER A 848 -36.27 18.58 -2.10
CA SER A 848 -35.51 19.77 -1.70
C SER A 848 -34.30 19.45 -0.82
N SER A 849 -34.29 18.30 -0.16
CA SER A 849 -33.18 17.78 0.67
C SER A 849 -31.96 17.29 -0.13
N LEU A 850 -32.08 17.20 -1.46
CA LEU A 850 -31.08 16.60 -2.33
C LEU A 850 -29.82 17.46 -2.42
N SER A 851 -28.71 16.95 -1.90
CA SER A 851 -27.41 17.63 -1.90
C SER A 851 -26.54 17.26 -3.10
N ASN A 852 -26.70 16.05 -3.62
CA ASN A 852 -25.84 15.49 -4.67
C ASN A 852 -26.67 14.75 -5.73
N LEU A 853 -26.53 15.16 -6.98
CA LEU A 853 -27.16 14.52 -8.13
C LEU A 853 -26.08 14.14 -9.16
N LYS A 854 -25.93 12.84 -9.43
CA LYS A 854 -25.01 12.35 -10.44
C LYS A 854 -25.77 11.68 -11.58
N ILE A 855 -25.55 12.16 -12.80
CA ILE A 855 -26.15 11.62 -14.03
C ILE A 855 -25.02 11.28 -15.00
N ASP A 856 -24.89 10.02 -15.37
CA ASP A 856 -23.88 9.55 -16.32
C ASP A 856 -24.50 8.47 -17.24
N GLY A 857 -24.07 8.41 -18.50
CA GLY A 857 -24.62 7.44 -19.48
C GLY A 857 -26.14 7.56 -19.75
N CYS A 858 -26.77 8.73 -19.54
CA CYS A 858 -28.22 8.95 -19.74
C CYS A 858 -28.50 9.97 -20.87
N PRO A 859 -28.35 9.61 -22.15
CA PRO A 859 -28.38 10.52 -23.30
C PRO A 859 -29.70 11.29 -23.50
N LEU A 860 -30.86 10.68 -23.28
CA LEU A 860 -32.16 11.34 -23.49
C LEU A 860 -32.44 12.40 -22.43
N LEU A 861 -32.19 12.07 -21.16
CA LEU A 861 -32.32 13.00 -20.05
C LEU A 861 -31.34 14.18 -20.17
N LYS A 862 -30.10 13.91 -20.60
CA LYS A 862 -29.10 14.94 -20.86
C LYS A 862 -29.54 15.97 -21.90
N LYS A 863 -30.30 15.58 -22.94
CA LYS A 863 -30.83 16.53 -23.93
C LYS A 863 -31.70 17.61 -23.28
N ARG A 864 -32.39 17.28 -22.18
CA ARG A 864 -33.26 18.18 -21.41
C ARG A 864 -32.50 19.08 -20.43
N PHE A 865 -31.20 18.87 -20.22
CA PHE A 865 -30.32 19.74 -19.43
C PHE A 865 -29.48 20.71 -20.28
N HIS A 866 -29.64 20.71 -21.62
CA HIS A 866 -28.83 21.55 -22.50
C HIS A 866 -28.93 23.05 -22.18
N LYS A 867 -27.76 23.70 -22.07
CA LYS A 867 -27.56 25.15 -21.90
C LYS A 867 -28.12 25.76 -20.61
N GLN A 868 -28.24 25.01 -19.51
CA GLN A 868 -28.76 25.52 -18.22
C GLN A 868 -30.16 26.18 -18.35
N LYS A 869 -30.94 25.79 -19.37
CA LYS A 869 -32.23 26.40 -19.75
C LYS A 869 -33.29 25.37 -20.16
N GLY A 870 -33.00 24.07 -20.06
CA GLY A 870 -33.96 23.03 -20.43
C GLY A 870 -34.98 22.77 -19.32
N SER A 871 -36.09 22.12 -19.68
CA SER A 871 -37.27 21.93 -18.82
C SER A 871 -36.96 21.31 -17.44
N ASP A 872 -35.93 20.47 -17.37
CA ASP A 872 -35.59 19.73 -16.15
C ASP A 872 -34.48 20.44 -15.35
N TRP A 873 -33.81 21.45 -15.93
CA TRP A 873 -32.78 22.24 -15.25
C TRP A 873 -33.37 23.05 -14.08
N ALA A 874 -34.54 23.67 -14.30
CA ALA A 874 -35.26 24.43 -13.26
C ALA A 874 -35.60 23.56 -12.03
N MET A 875 -35.81 22.26 -12.22
CA MET A 875 -36.13 21.30 -11.15
C MET A 875 -34.90 20.83 -10.36
N THR A 876 -33.70 21.23 -10.75
CA THR A 876 -32.43 20.78 -10.18
C THR A 876 -31.54 21.92 -9.67
N ALA A 877 -32.01 23.17 -9.83
CA ALA A 877 -31.25 24.39 -9.52
C ALA A 877 -30.94 24.56 -8.02
N HIS A 878 -31.70 23.92 -7.13
CA HIS A 878 -31.49 23.95 -5.68
C HIS A 878 -30.39 22.99 -5.20
N ILE A 879 -29.83 22.15 -6.07
CA ILE A 879 -28.88 21.08 -5.71
C ILE A 879 -27.44 21.60 -5.79
N PRO A 880 -26.68 21.66 -4.68
CA PRO A 880 -25.34 22.28 -4.63
C PRO A 880 -24.26 21.49 -5.39
N HIS A 881 -24.35 20.16 -5.45
CA HIS A 881 -23.39 19.32 -6.16
C HIS A 881 -24.08 18.52 -7.27
N MET A 882 -23.80 18.90 -8.52
CA MET A 882 -24.38 18.25 -9.70
C MET A 882 -23.28 17.86 -10.68
N ALA A 883 -23.22 16.57 -11.04
CA ALA A 883 -22.27 16.04 -12.01
C ALA A 883 -23.03 15.36 -13.16
N ILE A 884 -23.02 15.98 -14.33
CA ILE A 884 -23.58 15.41 -15.57
C ILE A 884 -22.40 15.05 -16.49
N ILE A 885 -22.03 13.78 -16.55
CA ILE A 885 -20.86 13.33 -17.32
C ILE A 885 -21.28 12.95 -18.74
N ALA A 886 -20.47 13.34 -19.71
CA ALA A 886 -20.67 13.06 -21.12
C ALA A 886 -19.87 11.83 -21.53
N GLU A 887 -20.52 10.81 -22.10
CA GLU A 887 -19.80 9.92 -23.00
C GLU A 887 -19.48 10.67 -24.30
N ALA A 888 -18.20 10.68 -24.65
CA ALA A 888 -17.76 10.89 -26.01
C ALA A 888 -18.20 9.70 -26.87
N ALA A 889 -18.78 10.00 -28.03
CA ALA A 889 -19.16 9.03 -29.05
C ALA A 889 -18.00 8.09 -29.46
N PRO A 890 -18.32 6.89 -29.98
CA PRO A 890 -17.34 5.86 -30.31
C PRO A 890 -16.46 6.32 -31.47
N LYS A 891 -15.14 6.20 -31.33
CA LYS A 891 -14.23 6.08 -32.48
C LYS A 891 -13.84 4.63 -32.64
N PHE A 892 -14.62 3.92 -33.47
CA PHE A 892 -14.15 2.73 -34.15
C PHE A 892 -13.01 3.14 -35.08
N TYR A 893 -11.78 2.73 -34.76
CA TYR A 893 -10.80 2.46 -35.81
C TYR A 893 -10.91 0.97 -36.12
N ILE A 894 -11.57 0.67 -37.24
CA ILE A 894 -11.43 -0.61 -37.93
C ILE A 894 -10.07 -0.54 -38.63
N SER A 895 -9.09 -1.30 -38.13
CA SER A 895 -8.01 -1.81 -38.97
C SER A 895 -8.33 -3.27 -39.30
N VAL A 896 -8.78 -3.48 -40.54
CA VAL A 896 -8.88 -4.79 -41.16
C VAL A 896 -7.47 -5.33 -41.36
N HIS A 897 -7.12 -6.40 -40.65
CA HIS A 897 -6.24 -7.41 -41.23
C HIS A 897 -6.97 -8.75 -41.20
N LYS A 898 -7.54 -9.09 -42.37
CA LYS A 898 -7.89 -10.45 -42.75
C LYS A 898 -6.58 -11.23 -42.92
N ASN A 899 -6.37 -12.26 -42.12
CA ASN A 899 -5.99 -13.59 -42.59
C ASN A 899 -6.40 -14.63 -41.52
N GLN A 900 -7.27 -15.54 -41.96
CA GLN A 900 -7.88 -16.70 -41.28
C GLN A 900 -6.84 -17.80 -40.91
N PRO A 901 -7.21 -18.96 -40.31
CA PRO A 901 -8.56 -19.47 -39.96
C PRO A 901 -8.77 -20.08 -38.55
N THR A 902 -10.03 -20.00 -38.12
CA THR A 902 -10.85 -20.98 -37.38
C THR A 902 -10.20 -21.96 -36.39
N TYR A 903 -10.45 -21.75 -35.09
CA TYR A 903 -10.90 -22.82 -34.19
C TYR A 903 -12.08 -22.34 -33.33
N ARG A 904 -12.98 -23.28 -33.04
CA ARG A 904 -14.36 -23.11 -32.58
C ARG A 904 -14.47 -22.37 -31.24
N LEU A 905 -15.50 -21.51 -31.15
CA LEU A 905 -16.12 -21.07 -29.91
C LEU A 905 -16.80 -22.26 -29.22
N GLN A 906 -16.10 -22.87 -28.27
CA GLN A 906 -16.62 -23.61 -27.12
C GLN A 906 -15.60 -23.34 -25.99
N ASP A 907 -16.09 -23.09 -24.78
CA ASP A 907 -15.33 -22.72 -23.56
C ASP A 907 -15.10 -21.21 -23.28
N CYS A 908 -16.20 -20.46 -23.09
CA CYS A 908 -16.20 -19.19 -22.33
C CYS A 908 -16.59 -19.38 -20.85
N SER A 909 -16.24 -20.51 -20.24
CA SER A 909 -16.43 -20.81 -18.81
C SER A 909 -15.14 -20.71 -17.98
N ARG A 910 -13.98 -20.40 -18.60
CA ARG A 910 -12.67 -20.34 -17.92
C ARG A 910 -12.10 -18.94 -17.66
N LEU A 911 -12.61 -17.88 -18.30
CA LEU A 911 -12.08 -16.51 -18.13
C LEU A 911 -12.74 -15.71 -17.00
N HIS A 912 -13.95 -16.10 -16.57
CA HIS A 912 -14.54 -15.59 -15.32
C HIS A 912 -13.85 -16.20 -14.08
N TYR A 913 -13.29 -17.40 -14.23
CA TYR A 913 -12.58 -18.14 -13.18
C TYR A 913 -11.19 -17.55 -12.84
N LEU A 914 -10.53 -16.89 -13.79
CA LEU A 914 -9.19 -16.32 -13.60
C LEU A 914 -9.19 -14.95 -12.91
N LEU A 915 -10.29 -14.18 -12.98
CA LEU A 915 -10.39 -12.88 -12.31
C LEU A 915 -10.72 -13.00 -10.81
N TRP A 916 -11.28 -14.14 -10.38
CA TRP A 916 -11.58 -14.42 -8.96
C TRP A 916 -10.40 -15.06 -8.21
N ARG A 917 -9.54 -15.83 -8.91
CA ARG A 917 -8.37 -16.54 -8.33
C ARG A 917 -7.21 -15.64 -7.86
N LEU A 918 -7.18 -14.36 -8.20
CA LEU A 918 -6.06 -13.46 -7.88
C LEU A 918 -6.28 -12.57 -6.62
N TYR A 919 -7.49 -12.54 -6.05
CA TYR A 919 -7.79 -11.77 -4.83
C TYR A 919 -8.87 -12.48 -3.96
N PRO A 920 -8.51 -13.18 -2.87
CA PRO A 920 -9.51 -13.59 -1.87
C PRO A 920 -9.95 -12.36 -1.05
N PRO A 921 -11.24 -12.20 -0.72
CA PRO A 921 -11.70 -11.10 0.11
C PRO A 921 -11.27 -11.34 1.57
N HIS A 922 -10.39 -10.48 2.08
CA HIS A 922 -10.07 -10.45 3.51
C HIS A 922 -11.32 -9.99 4.30
N PRO A 923 -11.70 -10.59 5.44
CA PRO A 923 -12.97 -10.28 6.13
C PRO A 923 -13.08 -8.88 6.77
N LEU A 924 -12.08 -8.02 6.55
CA LEU A 924 -12.08 -6.61 6.97
C LEU A 924 -12.34 -5.64 5.80
N LEU A 925 -12.55 -6.17 4.58
CA LEU A 925 -12.82 -5.38 3.37
C LEU A 925 -14.32 -5.10 3.14
N LEU A 926 -15.21 -5.54 4.04
CA LEU A 926 -16.65 -5.21 3.98
C LEU A 926 -17.10 -4.11 4.95
N PHE A 927 -16.20 -3.54 5.77
CA PHE A 927 -16.55 -2.53 6.79
C PHE A 927 -16.15 -1.09 6.46
N ILE A 928 -15.53 -0.81 5.30
CA ILE A 928 -15.16 0.56 4.90
C ILE A 928 -15.76 0.89 3.52
N VAL A 929 -17.09 0.83 3.45
CA VAL A 929 -17.86 1.60 2.45
C VAL A 929 -18.87 2.53 3.16
N GLU A 930 -18.99 2.48 4.49
CA GLU A 930 -20.08 3.18 5.22
C GLU A 930 -19.65 4.39 6.08
N ALA A 931 -18.41 4.88 5.99
CA ALA A 931 -17.97 6.06 6.77
C ALA A 931 -17.36 7.21 5.95
N ILE A 932 -17.66 7.31 4.64
CA ILE A 932 -17.21 8.42 3.79
C ILE A 932 -18.40 9.12 3.14
N VAL A 933 -19.40 9.51 3.94
CA VAL A 933 -20.25 10.68 3.69
C VAL A 933 -20.73 11.18 5.06
N PHE A 934 -20.36 12.42 5.44
CA PHE A 934 -20.70 13.18 6.66
C PHE A 934 -19.69 13.13 7.84
N GLY A 935 -19.08 14.29 8.09
CA GLY A 935 -18.29 14.55 9.29
C GLY A 935 -17.51 15.88 9.30
N SER A 936 -18.11 17.01 8.91
CA SER A 936 -17.61 18.33 9.36
C SER A 936 -18.75 19.23 9.84
N SER A 937 -18.58 19.68 11.09
CA SER A 937 -19.29 20.70 11.87
C SER A 937 -20.69 20.39 12.44
N SER A 938 -20.76 20.25 13.77
CA SER A 938 -21.36 21.30 14.62
C SER A 938 -20.94 21.14 16.09
N SER A 939 -20.63 22.28 16.69
CA SER A 939 -20.38 22.51 18.11
C SER A 939 -21.68 22.46 18.93
N SER A 940 -21.68 21.90 20.14
CA SER A 940 -22.37 22.54 21.29
C SER A 940 -21.94 21.94 22.63
N LYS A 941 -21.92 22.83 23.63
CA LYS A 941 -21.58 22.66 25.04
C LYS A 941 -22.60 21.78 25.79
N ILE A 942 -22.13 21.11 26.85
CA ILE A 942 -22.72 20.83 28.20
C ILE A 942 -21.78 19.76 28.80
N GLY A 943 -21.22 19.78 30.01
CA GLY A 943 -21.50 20.49 31.24
C GLY A 943 -21.53 19.49 32.42
N LYS A 944 -20.36 19.28 33.07
CA LYS A 944 -20.08 18.81 34.45
C LYS A 944 -20.47 17.39 34.95
N GLU A 945 -19.52 16.85 35.75
CA GLU A 945 -19.65 15.93 36.92
C GLU A 945 -19.98 14.45 36.61
N ARG A 946 -19.33 13.40 37.17
CA ARG A 946 -18.69 13.17 38.48
C ARG A 946 -17.75 11.92 38.45
N ARG A 947 -16.69 11.99 39.28
CA ARG A 947 -16.06 10.96 40.17
C ARG A 947 -15.42 9.67 39.61
N ALA A 948 -14.17 9.51 40.04
CA ALA A 948 -13.32 8.30 40.11
C ALA A 948 -13.89 7.23 41.08
N PRO A 949 -13.33 6.00 41.11
CA PRO A 949 -12.08 5.69 41.86
C PRO A 949 -11.09 4.82 41.06
N THR A 950 -9.78 5.14 41.04
CA THR A 950 -8.67 4.52 41.82
C THR A 950 -8.66 2.99 41.93
N LEU A 951 -7.60 2.37 41.40
CA LEU A 951 -6.90 1.21 41.98
C LEU A 951 -5.49 1.12 41.36
N GLU A 952 -4.48 1.46 42.17
CA GLU A 952 -3.07 1.11 41.98
C GLU A 952 -2.83 -0.37 42.29
N PRO A 953 -1.65 -0.91 41.96
CA PRO A 953 -0.72 -1.13 43.07
C PRO A 953 0.73 -0.69 42.81
N GLU A 954 1.39 -0.51 43.95
CA GLU A 954 2.63 0.17 44.30
C GLU A 954 3.95 -0.61 44.06
N PHE A 955 4.96 0.12 43.55
CA PHE A 955 6.41 0.24 43.93
C PHE A 955 7.36 -0.98 44.04
N PRO A 956 8.72 -0.81 44.05
CA PRO A 956 9.52 0.42 44.18
C PRO A 956 10.65 0.64 43.15
N ILE A 957 10.96 1.91 42.89
CA ILE A 957 12.22 2.37 42.30
C ILE A 957 13.14 2.76 43.46
N GLN A 958 14.32 2.13 43.56
CA GLN A 958 15.42 2.59 44.40
C GLN A 958 16.58 3.12 43.53
N ASN A 959 17.08 4.26 43.96
CA ASN A 959 18.18 5.04 43.40
C ASN A 959 19.49 4.26 43.27
N VAL A 960 20.20 4.42 42.15
CA VAL A 960 21.66 4.57 42.15
C VAL A 960 22.06 5.62 41.11
N VAL A 961 22.54 6.75 41.62
CA VAL A 961 23.36 7.74 40.92
C VAL A 961 24.77 7.15 40.78
N HIS A 962 25.27 6.97 39.56
CA HIS A 962 26.71 7.02 39.27
C HIS A 962 26.95 7.40 37.81
N ALA A 963 28.08 8.07 37.60
CA ALA A 963 28.31 9.08 36.59
C ALA A 963 29.00 8.59 35.31
N ALA A 964 28.72 9.34 34.22
CA ALA A 964 29.52 9.58 33.01
C ALA A 964 29.64 8.47 31.93
N PRO A 965 29.90 8.80 30.65
CA PRO A 965 30.08 10.14 30.06
C PRO A 965 29.03 10.54 29.01
N GLU A 966 28.83 11.85 28.96
CA GLU A 966 28.15 12.58 27.90
C GLU A 966 28.95 12.50 26.57
N HIS A 967 28.27 12.84 25.47
CA HIS A 967 28.80 13.27 24.15
C HIS A 967 28.88 12.24 23.00
N ALA A 968 28.18 12.56 21.90
CA ALA A 968 28.68 12.68 20.50
C ALA A 968 27.51 12.72 19.49
N CYS A 969 27.44 13.75 18.65
CA CYS A 969 26.28 14.07 17.82
C CYS A 969 26.70 14.75 16.50
N SER A 970 26.41 14.16 15.32
CA SER A 970 26.23 14.92 14.07
C SER A 970 25.50 14.12 12.96
N PHE A 971 24.81 14.87 12.07
CA PHE A 971 24.33 14.55 10.70
C PHE A 971 22.86 14.25 10.34
N TRP A 972 21.87 14.11 11.24
CA TRP A 972 20.46 13.80 10.82
C TRP A 972 19.33 14.61 11.48
N THR A 973 19.58 15.78 12.05
CA THR A 973 18.55 16.55 12.79
C THR A 973 17.70 17.48 11.91
N ALA A 974 18.15 17.88 10.72
CA ALA A 974 17.32 18.63 9.75
C ALA A 974 16.31 17.73 9.02
N GLN A 975 16.64 16.45 8.94
CA GLN A 975 15.79 15.43 8.37
C GLN A 975 14.75 14.94 9.37
N PHE A 976 14.79 15.35 10.64
CA PHE A 976 13.85 14.83 11.65
C PHE A 976 12.38 15.20 11.42
N VAL A 977 12.10 16.36 10.83
CA VAL A 977 10.73 16.81 10.55
C VAL A 977 10.26 16.37 9.15
N ILE A 978 11.19 16.04 8.25
CA ILE A 978 10.92 15.68 6.85
C ILE A 978 11.04 14.16 6.61
N LEU A 979 11.95 13.45 7.28
CA LEU A 979 11.95 11.99 7.42
C LEU A 979 10.76 11.50 8.24
N PHE A 980 10.20 12.31 9.15
CA PHE A 980 8.95 11.93 9.82
C PHE A 980 7.82 11.67 8.81
N HIS A 981 7.88 12.32 7.65
CA HIS A 981 6.98 12.03 6.52
C HIS A 981 7.57 11.12 5.43
N ILE A 982 8.89 11.11 5.21
CA ILE A 982 9.54 10.38 4.10
C ILE A 982 9.95 8.94 4.45
N SER A 983 10.23 8.65 5.72
CA SER A 983 10.67 7.32 6.18
C SER A 983 9.50 6.41 6.60
N PHE A 984 8.31 6.97 6.82
CA PHE A 984 7.14 6.22 7.32
C PHE A 984 6.10 5.85 6.25
N TYR A 985 6.23 6.35 5.02
CA TYR A 985 5.36 5.99 3.89
C TYR A 985 6.11 5.34 2.71
N GLY A 986 7.26 4.73 2.98
CA GLY A 986 8.07 3.99 1.99
C GLY A 986 8.07 2.50 2.24
#